data_AF-A0A5E4BJB8-F1
#
_entry.id   AF-A0A5E4BJB8-F1
#
_cell.length_a   1.000
_cell.length_b   1.000
_cell.length_c   1.000
_cell.angle_alpha   90.00
_cell.angle_beta   90.00
_cell.angle_gamma   90.00
#
_symmetry.space_group_name_H-M   'P 1'
#
loop_
_entity.id
_entity.type
_entity.pdbx_description
1 polymer ?
#
loop_
_entity_poly.entity_id
_entity_poly.type
_entity_poly.pdbx_seq_one_letter_code
_entity_poly.pdbx_strand_id
1 'polypeptide(L)'
;MALCECALQTPYDSLKLGMLSVLSTLSGTIAIKQYFSLAPGNVGSSPRSSDLVKLAQECCYHNNRGIAAHGVRVLTNITVSCQEKDLVALEQDAVFGLESLLVLCSQDDSPGAQATLKIALNCMVKLAKGRPHLSQSVVETLLTQLHSAQDAARILMCHCLAAIAMQLPVLGDGMLGDLMELYKVIGRSATDKQQELLVSLATVIFVASQKALSAEVKAVIKQQLESVSNGWTVYRIARQASRMGNHDMARELYQSLLTQVASEHFYFWLNSLKEFSHAEQCLTGLQEENYSSALSCIAESLKFYHKGIASLTAASTPLNPLSFQCEFVKLRIDLLQAFSQLICTCNSLKTSPPPAIATTIAMTLGNDLQRCGRISNQMKQSMEEFRSLASRYADLYQASFDADSATLRNVELQQQSCLLISHAIEALILDPESARFQEYGSSGTANADSEYERRMMSVYNHVLEEVESLNRKYTPVSYMHTACLCNAIIALLKVPLSFQRYFFQKLQSTSIKLALSPSPRNPAEPIAVQNNQQLALKVEGVVQHGSKPGLFRKIQSVCLNVSSTLQSKSGQDYKIPIDNMTNEMEQRVEPHNDYFSTQFLLNFAILGTHNITVESSVKDANGIVWKTGPRTTIFVKSLEDPYSQQIRLQQQQAQQPLQQQQQRNAYTRF
;
A
#
# COMPACT_ATOMS: atom_id res chain seq x y z
N MET A 1 -27.80 33.59 1.91
CA MET A 1 -28.08 35.03 2.07
C MET A 1 -28.73 35.28 3.42
N ALA A 2 -29.99 34.88 3.66
CA ALA A 2 -30.71 35.12 4.93
C ALA A 2 -29.98 34.68 6.23
N LEU A 3 -29.27 33.55 6.22
CA LEU A 3 -28.49 33.13 7.41
C LEU A 3 -27.32 34.09 7.72
N CYS A 4 -26.69 34.68 6.70
CA CYS A 4 -25.59 35.64 6.89
C CYS A 4 -26.11 36.96 7.46
N GLU A 5 -27.25 37.46 6.93
CA GLU A 5 -27.93 38.66 7.45
C GLU A 5 -28.33 38.47 8.92
N CYS A 6 -28.93 37.33 9.25
CA CYS A 6 -29.30 36.98 10.62
C CYS A 6 -28.06 36.95 11.55
N ALA A 7 -26.95 36.37 11.09
CA ALA A 7 -25.70 36.33 11.85
C ALA A 7 -25.09 37.73 12.07
N LEU A 8 -25.14 38.62 11.08
CA LEU A 8 -24.67 40.01 11.18
C LEU A 8 -25.51 40.81 12.19
N GLN A 9 -26.81 40.56 12.26
CA GLN A 9 -27.73 41.28 13.16
C GLN A 9 -27.77 40.70 14.57
N THR A 10 -27.20 39.51 14.80
CA THR A 10 -27.28 38.82 16.09
C THR A 10 -26.27 39.40 17.09
N PRO A 11 -26.71 39.93 18.25
CA PRO A 11 -25.81 40.47 19.27
C PRO A 11 -25.23 39.38 20.21
N TYR A 12 -25.70 38.13 20.09
CA TYR A 12 -25.32 37.03 20.99
C TYR A 12 -24.24 36.14 20.39
N ASP A 13 -23.08 36.08 21.05
CA ASP A 13 -21.93 35.26 20.63
C ASP A 13 -22.26 33.78 20.42
N SER A 14 -23.04 33.17 21.31
CA SER A 14 -23.38 31.74 21.21
C SER A 14 -24.18 31.42 19.95
N LEU A 15 -25.16 32.27 19.61
CA LEU A 15 -25.96 32.12 18.39
C LEU A 15 -25.12 32.41 17.14
N LYS A 16 -24.28 33.46 17.16
CA LYS A 16 -23.36 33.78 16.07
C LYS A 16 -22.38 32.64 15.81
N LEU A 17 -21.83 32.03 16.87
CA LEU A 17 -20.96 30.85 16.79
C LEU A 17 -21.67 29.65 16.15
N GLY A 18 -22.91 29.37 16.56
CA GLY A 18 -23.72 28.30 15.97
C GLY A 18 -23.96 28.50 14.47
N MET A 19 -24.34 29.71 14.06
CA MET A 19 -24.55 30.05 12.65
C MET A 19 -23.26 29.95 11.82
N LEU A 20 -22.14 30.44 12.35
CA LEU A 20 -20.83 30.33 11.69
C LEU A 20 -20.34 28.89 11.59
N SER A 21 -20.64 28.04 12.58
CA SER A 21 -20.35 26.62 12.52
C SER A 21 -21.05 25.96 11.33
N VAL A 22 -22.35 26.25 11.14
CA VAL A 22 -23.13 25.80 9.98
C VAL A 22 -22.52 26.32 8.67
N LEU A 23 -22.21 27.61 8.58
CA LEU A 23 -21.57 28.21 7.40
C LEU A 23 -20.20 27.60 7.09
N SER A 24 -19.42 27.27 8.12
CA SER A 24 -18.11 26.63 7.96
C SER A 24 -18.22 25.21 7.40
N THR A 25 -19.28 24.48 7.77
CA THR A 25 -19.58 23.15 7.20
C THR A 25 -20.05 23.27 5.76
N LEU A 26 -21.01 24.16 5.48
CA LEU A 26 -21.53 24.37 4.13
C LEU A 26 -20.45 24.85 3.16
N SER A 27 -19.58 25.76 3.59
CA SER A 27 -18.48 26.27 2.77
C SER A 27 -17.43 25.21 2.41
N GLY A 28 -17.38 24.08 3.14
CA GLY A 28 -16.54 22.94 2.82
C GLY A 28 -17.06 22.04 1.68
N THR A 29 -18.24 22.34 1.13
CA THR A 29 -18.92 21.50 0.13
C THR A 29 -19.08 22.21 -1.22
N ILE A 30 -19.73 21.55 -2.20
CA ILE A 30 -20.10 22.17 -3.48
C ILE A 30 -20.98 23.43 -3.33
N ALA A 31 -21.62 23.62 -2.18
CA ALA A 31 -22.48 24.77 -1.90
C ALA A 31 -21.72 26.10 -2.05
N ILE A 32 -20.43 26.17 -1.69
CA ILE A 32 -19.66 27.42 -1.84
C ILE A 32 -19.43 27.78 -3.30
N LYS A 33 -19.16 26.77 -4.15
CA LYS A 33 -18.97 26.98 -5.58
C LYS A 33 -20.29 27.46 -6.20
N GLN A 34 -21.40 26.80 -5.86
CA GLN A 34 -22.73 27.20 -6.32
C GLN A 34 -23.11 28.61 -5.86
N TYR A 35 -22.75 28.99 -4.63
CA TYR A 35 -23.02 30.33 -4.08
C TYR A 35 -22.38 31.44 -4.92
N PHE A 36 -21.16 31.22 -5.44
CA PHE A 36 -20.47 32.18 -6.30
C PHE A 36 -20.74 32.00 -7.80
N SER A 37 -21.36 30.88 -8.22
CA SER A 37 -21.59 30.54 -9.65
C SER A 37 -22.92 31.07 -10.21
N LEU A 38 -23.48 32.17 -9.70
CA LEU A 38 -24.80 32.63 -10.14
C LEU A 38 -24.85 32.96 -11.65
N ALA A 39 -25.95 32.49 -12.26
CA ALA A 39 -26.31 32.34 -13.67
C ALA A 39 -26.06 33.55 -14.61
N PRO A 40 -25.93 33.31 -15.93
CA PRO A 40 -25.75 34.36 -16.94
C PRO A 40 -26.96 35.31 -16.93
N GLY A 41 -26.79 36.47 -16.30
CA GLY A 41 -27.84 37.49 -16.18
C GLY A 41 -27.64 38.48 -15.04
N ASN A 42 -26.85 38.16 -14.00
CA ASN A 42 -26.61 39.06 -12.87
C ASN A 42 -25.17 39.61 -12.88
N VAL A 43 -24.93 40.63 -13.71
CA VAL A 43 -23.61 41.25 -13.96
C VAL A 43 -23.18 42.22 -12.82
N GLY A 44 -23.60 41.98 -11.58
CA GLY A 44 -23.56 43.01 -10.52
C GLY A 44 -22.62 42.77 -9.33
N SER A 45 -22.50 41.56 -8.79
CA SER A 45 -21.86 41.35 -7.49
C SER A 45 -20.50 40.65 -7.61
N SER A 46 -19.42 41.44 -7.63
CA SER A 46 -18.07 40.94 -7.34
C SER A 46 -18.07 40.14 -6.03
N PRO A 47 -17.32 39.01 -5.91
CA PRO A 47 -17.23 38.21 -4.69
C PRO A 47 -16.82 39.04 -3.44
N ARG A 48 -16.12 40.16 -3.62
CA ARG A 48 -15.76 41.13 -2.56
C ARG A 48 -16.98 41.74 -1.84
N SER A 49 -18.18 41.63 -2.41
CA SER A 49 -19.40 42.28 -1.92
C SER A 49 -20.45 41.34 -1.35
N SER A 50 -20.20 40.02 -1.29
CA SER A 50 -21.17 39.08 -0.73
C SER A 50 -21.23 39.16 0.80
N ASP A 51 -22.44 39.06 1.38
CA ASP A 51 -22.63 39.12 2.84
C ASP A 51 -21.84 38.03 3.59
N LEU A 52 -21.59 36.89 2.93
CA LEU A 52 -20.78 35.81 3.48
C LEU A 52 -19.31 36.21 3.64
N VAL A 53 -18.72 36.88 2.65
CA VAL A 53 -17.32 37.34 2.72
C VAL A 53 -17.18 38.41 3.79
N LYS A 54 -18.09 39.40 3.82
CA LYS A 54 -18.10 40.44 4.84
C LYS A 54 -18.23 39.87 6.25
N LEU A 55 -19.19 38.97 6.46
CA LEU A 55 -19.38 38.31 7.76
C LEU A 55 -18.12 37.53 8.17
N ALA A 56 -17.49 36.82 7.24
CA ALA A 56 -16.29 36.05 7.54
C ALA A 56 -15.08 36.94 7.86
N GLN A 57 -14.91 38.08 7.18
CA GLN A 57 -13.90 39.10 7.46
C GLN A 57 -14.11 39.80 8.81
N GLU A 58 -15.37 40.09 9.18
CA GLU A 58 -15.67 40.64 10.51
C GLU A 58 -15.38 39.61 11.61
N CYS A 59 -15.81 38.36 11.40
CA CYS A 59 -15.75 37.34 12.43
C CYS A 59 -14.33 36.77 12.63
N CYS A 60 -13.44 36.81 11.63
CA CYS A 60 -12.10 36.21 11.75
C CYS A 60 -11.19 36.92 12.77
N TYR A 61 -11.52 38.15 13.17
CA TYR A 61 -10.82 38.91 14.23
C TYR A 61 -11.65 39.08 15.51
N HIS A 62 -12.69 38.26 15.71
CA HIS A 62 -13.57 38.35 16.87
C HIS A 62 -12.87 37.96 18.17
N ASN A 63 -13.23 38.60 19.29
CA ASN A 63 -12.68 38.33 20.63
C ASN A 63 -12.88 36.87 21.08
N ASN A 64 -14.01 36.27 20.67
CA ASN A 64 -14.27 34.85 20.88
C ASN A 64 -13.53 34.00 19.83
N ARG A 65 -12.53 33.23 20.31
CA ARG A 65 -11.68 32.35 19.49
C ARG A 65 -12.46 31.36 18.63
N GLY A 66 -13.58 30.83 19.12
CA GLY A 66 -14.40 29.90 18.34
C GLY A 66 -15.03 30.58 17.12
N ILE A 67 -15.53 31.80 17.30
CA ILE A 67 -16.10 32.63 16.21
C ILE A 67 -15.01 32.95 15.19
N ALA A 68 -13.83 33.38 15.65
CA ALA A 68 -12.67 33.62 14.79
C ALA A 68 -12.21 32.38 14.02
N ALA A 69 -12.17 31.21 14.66
CA ALA A 69 -11.85 29.93 14.03
C ALA A 69 -12.80 29.56 12.89
N HIS A 70 -14.10 29.74 13.08
CA HIS A 70 -15.08 29.47 12.04
C HIS A 70 -15.06 30.54 10.94
N GLY A 71 -14.86 31.81 11.29
CA GLY A 71 -14.67 32.90 10.33
C GLY A 71 -13.50 32.63 9.39
N VAL A 72 -12.32 32.36 9.93
CA VAL A 72 -11.13 32.06 9.11
C VAL A 72 -11.25 30.77 8.31
N ARG A 73 -11.96 29.75 8.84
CA ARG A 73 -12.27 28.52 8.10
C ARG A 73 -13.13 28.80 6.88
N VAL A 74 -14.15 29.66 7.01
CA VAL A 74 -14.98 30.10 5.88
C VAL A 74 -14.12 30.85 4.86
N LEU A 75 -13.29 31.81 5.29
CA LEU A 75 -12.35 32.53 4.41
C LEU A 75 -11.43 31.56 3.64
N THR A 76 -10.80 30.63 4.36
CA THR A 76 -9.93 29.60 3.77
C THR A 76 -10.67 28.76 2.72
N ASN A 77 -11.90 28.34 3.03
CA ASN A 77 -12.71 27.54 2.11
C ASN A 77 -13.07 28.31 0.84
N ILE A 78 -13.39 29.61 0.96
CA ILE A 78 -13.68 30.48 -0.19
C ILE A 78 -12.43 30.63 -1.06
N THR A 79 -11.30 30.99 -0.44
CA THR A 79 -10.00 31.21 -1.11
C THR A 79 -9.52 29.99 -1.89
N VAL A 80 -9.69 28.79 -1.32
CA VAL A 80 -9.28 27.53 -1.97
C VAL A 80 -10.27 27.10 -3.07
N SER A 81 -11.57 27.40 -2.91
CA SER A 81 -12.60 26.86 -3.81
C SER A 81 -12.95 27.76 -5.00
N CYS A 82 -12.69 29.06 -4.92
CA CYS A 82 -13.06 30.05 -5.94
C CYS A 82 -11.81 30.50 -6.72
N GLN A 83 -11.87 30.61 -8.05
CA GLN A 83 -10.73 30.98 -8.92
C GLN A 83 -10.82 32.40 -9.53
N GLU A 84 -11.60 33.28 -8.91
CA GLU A 84 -11.84 34.65 -9.39
C GLU A 84 -10.58 35.52 -9.41
N LYS A 85 -10.48 36.45 -10.38
CA LYS A 85 -9.26 37.23 -10.69
C LYS A 85 -8.82 38.24 -9.62
N ASP A 86 -9.57 38.39 -8.52
CA ASP A 86 -9.42 39.48 -7.54
C ASP A 86 -9.33 39.01 -6.07
N LEU A 87 -8.83 37.79 -5.85
CA LEU A 87 -8.77 37.11 -4.53
C LEU A 87 -7.58 37.50 -3.64
N VAL A 88 -6.60 38.29 -4.10
CA VAL A 88 -5.35 38.57 -3.35
C VAL A 88 -5.62 39.18 -1.97
N ALA A 89 -6.57 40.11 -1.85
CA ALA A 89 -6.94 40.69 -0.56
C ALA A 89 -7.56 39.65 0.40
N LEU A 90 -8.37 38.73 -0.14
CA LEU A 90 -8.98 37.66 0.65
C LEU A 90 -7.95 36.60 1.08
N GLU A 91 -6.95 36.34 0.23
CA GLU A 91 -5.80 35.51 0.57
C GLU A 91 -5.03 36.10 1.75
N GLN A 92 -4.76 37.41 1.72
CA GLN A 92 -4.12 38.12 2.84
C GLN A 92 -4.96 38.06 4.12
N ASP A 93 -6.26 38.34 4.05
CA ASP A 93 -7.15 38.24 5.21
C ASP A 93 -7.20 36.83 5.79
N ALA A 94 -7.18 35.79 4.93
CA ALA A 94 -7.14 34.41 5.38
C ALA A 94 -5.81 34.10 6.09
N VAL A 95 -4.68 34.52 5.53
CA VAL A 95 -3.36 34.34 6.17
C VAL A 95 -3.33 35.07 7.51
N PHE A 96 -3.56 36.39 7.55
CA PHE A 96 -3.50 37.18 8.79
C PHE A 96 -4.49 36.70 9.86
N GLY A 97 -5.69 36.27 9.48
CA GLY A 97 -6.64 35.66 10.42
C GLY A 97 -6.11 34.35 11.02
N LEU A 98 -5.39 33.54 10.24
CA LEU A 98 -4.75 32.32 10.73
C LEU A 98 -3.58 32.64 11.67
N GLU A 99 -2.78 33.66 11.37
CA GLU A 99 -1.69 34.13 12.24
C GLU A 99 -2.23 34.64 13.58
N SER A 100 -3.31 35.42 13.56
CA SER A 100 -3.97 35.92 14.78
C SER A 100 -4.40 34.78 15.69
N LEU A 101 -5.09 33.76 15.16
CA LEU A 101 -5.48 32.59 15.93
C LEU A 101 -4.29 31.78 16.44
N LEU A 102 -3.23 31.68 15.64
CA LEU A 102 -2.00 30.99 16.02
C LEU A 102 -1.42 31.64 17.27
N VAL A 103 -1.21 32.96 17.25
CA VAL A 103 -0.66 33.72 18.39
C VAL A 103 -1.56 33.57 19.64
N LEU A 104 -2.88 33.75 19.49
CA LEU A 104 -3.83 33.68 20.60
C LEU A 104 -3.92 32.30 21.26
N CYS A 105 -3.68 31.21 20.52
CA CYS A 105 -3.85 29.85 21.02
C CYS A 105 -2.53 29.16 21.39
N SER A 106 -1.38 29.73 21.03
CA SER A 106 -0.08 29.08 21.19
C SER A 106 0.40 28.94 22.64
N GLN A 107 -0.11 29.76 23.54
CA GLN A 107 0.29 29.80 24.96
C GLN A 107 -0.82 29.35 25.92
N ASP A 108 -1.99 28.95 25.39
CA ASP A 108 -3.13 28.52 26.20
C ASP A 108 -3.33 27.00 26.04
N ASP A 109 -3.17 26.24 27.13
CA ASP A 109 -3.29 24.77 27.14
C ASP A 109 -4.73 24.27 27.31
N SER A 110 -5.70 25.18 27.39
CA SER A 110 -7.10 24.80 27.53
C SER A 110 -7.60 24.00 26.32
N PRO A 111 -8.49 23.01 26.53
CA PRO A 111 -9.04 22.21 25.43
C PRO A 111 -9.71 23.05 24.33
N GLY A 112 -10.33 24.18 24.69
CA GLY A 112 -10.96 25.10 23.74
C GLY A 112 -9.94 25.83 22.85
N ALA A 113 -8.81 26.25 23.43
CA ALA A 113 -7.70 26.85 22.67
C ALA A 113 -7.08 25.82 21.72
N GLN A 114 -6.81 24.60 22.21
CA GLN A 114 -6.25 23.52 21.39
C GLN A 114 -7.21 23.11 20.24
N ALA A 115 -8.52 23.08 20.49
CA ALA A 115 -9.51 22.81 19.45
C ALA A 115 -9.48 23.89 18.36
N THR A 116 -9.42 25.17 18.76
CA THR A 116 -9.31 26.30 17.84
C THR A 116 -8.00 26.25 17.04
N LEU A 117 -6.88 25.97 17.71
CA LEU A 117 -5.58 25.81 17.07
C LEU A 117 -5.59 24.70 16.01
N LYS A 118 -6.19 23.54 16.31
CA LYS A 118 -6.36 22.45 15.32
C LYS A 118 -7.18 22.89 14.12
N ILE A 119 -8.22 23.70 14.31
CA ILE A 119 -9.01 24.27 13.21
C ILE A 119 -8.11 25.14 12.33
N ALA A 120 -7.37 26.08 12.92
CA ALA A 120 -6.48 26.99 12.21
C ALA A 120 -5.38 26.25 11.44
N LEU A 121 -4.68 25.31 12.08
CA LEU A 121 -3.60 24.54 11.45
C LEU A 121 -4.13 23.68 10.29
N ASN A 122 -5.30 23.05 10.41
CA ASN A 122 -5.91 22.31 9.30
C ASN A 122 -6.28 23.25 8.13
N CYS A 123 -6.73 24.47 8.43
CA CYS A 123 -6.96 25.49 7.41
C CYS A 123 -5.65 25.93 6.74
N MET A 124 -4.56 26.12 7.49
CA MET A 124 -3.23 26.40 6.94
C MET A 124 -2.77 25.31 5.97
N VAL A 125 -2.89 24.02 6.33
CA VAL A 125 -2.57 22.89 5.44
C VAL A 125 -3.42 22.94 4.18
N LYS A 126 -4.74 23.17 4.31
CA LYS A 126 -5.65 23.26 3.17
C LYS A 126 -5.31 24.43 2.25
N LEU A 127 -4.95 25.58 2.82
CA LEU A 127 -4.55 26.77 2.09
C LEU A 127 -3.24 26.54 1.34
N ALA A 128 -2.21 26.02 2.00
CA ALA A 128 -0.92 25.72 1.37
C ALA A 128 -1.05 24.69 0.24
N LYS A 129 -1.91 23.66 0.40
CA LYS A 129 -2.19 22.67 -0.65
C LYS A 129 -2.96 23.28 -1.83
N GLY A 130 -3.95 24.13 -1.55
CA GLY A 130 -4.79 24.75 -2.59
C GLY A 130 -4.15 25.93 -3.30
N ARG A 131 -3.24 26.65 -2.64
CA ARG A 131 -2.56 27.87 -3.09
C ARG A 131 -1.07 27.79 -2.75
N PRO A 132 -0.27 27.05 -3.54
CA PRO A 132 1.15 26.83 -3.26
C PRO A 132 1.98 28.12 -3.15
N HIS A 133 1.58 29.23 -3.79
CA HIS A 133 2.28 30.51 -3.69
C HIS A 133 2.25 31.13 -2.28
N LEU A 134 1.31 30.71 -1.42
CA LEU A 134 1.20 31.17 -0.04
C LEU A 134 1.96 30.29 0.97
N SER A 135 2.50 29.15 0.54
CA SER A 135 3.04 28.15 1.46
C SER A 135 4.25 28.64 2.26
N GLN A 136 5.09 29.48 1.65
CA GLN A 136 6.28 30.03 2.30
C GLN A 136 5.89 30.93 3.48
N SER A 137 4.96 31.87 3.26
CA SER A 137 4.47 32.76 4.32
C SER A 137 3.87 31.98 5.49
N VAL A 138 3.05 30.96 5.21
CA VAL A 138 2.48 30.09 6.26
C VAL A 138 3.56 29.36 7.05
N VAL A 139 4.60 28.85 6.39
CA VAL A 139 5.71 28.16 7.06
C VAL A 139 6.53 29.11 7.92
N GLU A 140 6.85 30.30 7.44
CA GLU A 140 7.59 31.32 8.19
C GLU A 140 6.84 31.72 9.48
N THR A 141 5.52 31.91 9.41
CA THR A 141 4.67 32.17 10.58
C THR A 141 4.68 30.99 11.57
N LEU A 142 4.64 29.75 11.08
CA LEU A 142 4.72 28.58 11.96
C LEU A 142 6.08 28.48 12.65
N LEU A 143 7.19 28.73 11.94
CA LEU A 143 8.55 28.65 12.50
C LEU A 143 8.81 29.75 13.53
N THR A 144 8.38 30.98 13.25
CA THR A 144 8.49 32.09 14.21
C THR A 144 7.71 31.81 15.49
N GLN A 145 6.47 31.32 15.36
CA GLN A 145 5.63 31.01 16.52
C GLN A 145 6.06 29.74 17.28
N LEU A 146 6.77 28.81 16.63
CA LEU A 146 7.27 27.57 17.24
C LEU A 146 8.13 27.86 18.49
N HIS A 147 8.92 28.94 18.44
CA HIS A 147 9.85 29.34 19.50
C HIS A 147 9.11 29.86 20.75
N SER A 148 8.00 30.58 20.57
CA SER A 148 7.25 31.25 21.64
C SER A 148 6.05 30.43 22.17
N ALA A 149 5.74 29.31 21.52
CA ALA A 149 4.64 28.42 21.88
C ALA A 149 5.00 27.45 23.03
N GLN A 150 3.97 27.00 23.75
CA GLN A 150 4.12 25.89 24.71
C GLN A 150 4.19 24.53 23.98
N ASP A 151 4.68 23.50 24.67
CA ASP A 151 4.97 22.20 24.06
C ASP A 151 3.75 21.52 23.41
N ALA A 152 2.55 21.66 23.99
CA ALA A 152 1.31 21.14 23.41
C ALA A 152 0.99 21.75 22.03
N ALA A 153 1.20 23.06 21.88
CA ALA A 153 1.01 23.77 20.61
C ALA A 153 2.14 23.46 19.63
N ARG A 154 3.40 23.38 20.09
CA ARG A 154 4.55 22.98 19.26
C ARG A 154 4.36 21.63 18.58
N ILE A 155 3.80 20.65 19.29
CA ILE A 155 3.45 19.33 18.71
C ILE A 155 2.51 19.48 17.52
N LEU A 156 1.43 20.27 17.68
CA LEU A 156 0.46 20.50 16.61
C LEU A 156 1.06 21.27 15.43
N MET A 157 1.91 22.26 15.70
CA MET A 157 2.65 22.99 14.67
C MET A 157 3.62 22.09 13.90
N CYS A 158 4.34 21.19 14.57
CA CYS A 158 5.20 20.18 13.92
C CYS A 158 4.39 19.27 13.00
N HIS A 159 3.20 18.82 13.42
CA HIS A 159 2.30 18.06 12.56
C HIS A 159 1.84 18.86 11.33
N CYS A 160 1.55 20.16 11.51
CA CYS A 160 1.20 21.06 10.41
C CYS A 160 2.35 21.23 9.41
N LEU A 161 3.56 21.52 9.90
CA LEU A 161 4.77 21.64 9.10
C LEU A 161 5.07 20.35 8.32
N ALA A 162 5.00 19.20 8.99
CA ALA A 162 5.19 17.90 8.36
C ALA A 162 4.14 17.64 7.27
N ALA A 163 2.87 18.01 7.52
CA ALA A 163 1.82 17.89 6.51
C ALA A 163 2.15 18.74 5.28
N ILE A 164 2.44 20.03 5.46
CA ILE A 164 2.77 20.97 4.36
C ILE A 164 4.01 20.51 3.58
N ALA A 165 5.10 20.16 4.28
CA ALA A 165 6.36 19.76 3.66
C ALA A 165 6.22 18.46 2.84
N MET A 166 5.34 17.53 3.25
CA MET A 166 5.03 16.34 2.46
C MET A 166 4.43 16.68 1.09
N GLN A 167 3.66 17.78 0.96
CA GLN A 167 3.16 18.24 -0.35
C GLN A 167 4.16 19.12 -1.09
N LEU A 168 4.96 19.92 -0.38
CA LEU A 168 5.87 20.92 -0.96
C LEU A 168 7.31 20.76 -0.42
N PRO A 169 8.07 19.78 -0.95
CA PRO A 169 9.44 19.46 -0.53
C PRO A 169 10.42 20.63 -0.53
N VAL A 170 10.22 21.59 -1.44
CA VAL A 170 11.07 22.79 -1.59
C VAL A 170 11.13 23.64 -0.32
N LEU A 171 10.15 23.49 0.58
CA LEU A 171 10.09 24.20 1.85
C LEU A 171 10.95 23.52 2.94
N GLY A 172 11.29 22.24 2.77
CA GLY A 172 11.99 21.43 3.77
C GLY A 172 13.40 21.92 4.08
N ASP A 173 14.19 22.22 3.05
CA ASP A 173 15.58 22.69 3.25
C ASP A 173 15.64 24.02 4.02
N GLY A 174 14.65 24.92 3.79
CA GLY A 174 14.58 26.21 4.46
C GLY A 174 14.23 26.13 5.95
N MET A 175 13.45 25.13 6.38
CA MET A 175 13.03 24.98 7.77
C MET A 175 14.00 24.16 8.64
N LEU A 176 14.96 23.45 8.03
CA LEU A 176 15.80 22.49 8.74
C LEU A 176 16.65 23.14 9.85
N GLY A 177 17.16 24.35 9.62
CA GLY A 177 17.96 25.09 10.60
C GLY A 177 17.20 25.36 11.89
N ASP A 178 16.03 26.00 11.79
CA ASP A 178 15.17 26.34 12.93
C ASP A 178 14.69 25.10 13.70
N LEU A 179 14.30 24.05 12.96
CA LEU A 179 13.89 22.78 13.56
C LEU A 179 15.02 22.14 14.37
N MET A 180 16.26 22.21 13.87
CA MET A 180 17.41 21.67 14.56
C MET A 180 17.82 22.50 15.78
N GLU A 181 17.68 23.82 15.72
CA GLU A 181 17.89 24.68 16.89
C GLU A 181 16.90 24.34 18.00
N LEU A 182 15.60 24.24 17.68
CA LEU A 182 14.59 23.88 18.67
C LEU A 182 14.82 22.47 19.25
N TYR A 183 15.22 21.52 18.41
CA TYR A 183 15.53 20.15 18.85
C TYR A 183 16.69 20.10 19.86
N LYS A 184 17.69 20.99 19.73
CA LYS A 184 18.80 21.11 20.71
C LYS A 184 18.34 21.68 22.05
N VAL A 185 17.40 22.63 22.02
CA VAL A 185 16.94 23.33 23.22
C VAL A 185 15.95 22.47 24.02
N ILE A 186 15.08 21.71 23.35
CA ILE A 186 14.02 20.94 24.02
C ILE A 186 14.55 19.83 24.93
N GLY A 187 15.79 19.39 24.72
CA GLY A 187 16.45 18.45 25.59
C GLY A 187 16.64 18.87 27.03
N ARG A 188 16.50 20.17 27.28
CA ARG A 188 16.64 20.77 28.62
C ARG A 188 15.29 20.96 29.31
N SER A 189 14.18 20.79 28.58
CA SER A 189 12.82 20.94 29.10
C SER A 189 12.38 19.64 29.79
N ALA A 190 11.75 19.71 30.96
CA ALA A 190 11.23 18.55 31.69
C ALA A 190 9.70 18.57 31.76
N THR A 191 9.04 18.71 30.62
CA THR A 191 7.57 18.71 30.51
C THR A 191 7.03 17.30 30.30
N ASP A 192 5.78 17.06 30.70
CA ASP A 192 5.06 15.80 30.45
C ASP A 192 4.88 15.52 28.94
N LYS A 193 4.98 16.55 28.09
CA LYS A 193 4.89 16.48 26.63
C LYS A 193 6.22 16.27 25.91
N GLN A 194 7.36 16.32 26.62
CA GLN A 194 8.69 16.32 26.00
C GLN A 194 8.89 15.14 25.03
N GLN A 195 8.46 13.93 25.43
CA GLN A 195 8.61 12.72 24.62
C GLN A 195 7.84 12.80 23.30
N GLU A 196 6.60 13.31 23.33
CA GLU A 196 5.78 13.49 22.11
C GLU A 196 6.34 14.60 21.22
N LEU A 197 6.85 15.67 21.82
CA LEU A 197 7.47 16.77 21.10
C LEU A 197 8.77 16.33 20.40
N LEU A 198 9.62 15.54 21.06
CA LEU A 198 10.81 14.95 20.43
C LEU A 198 10.45 14.10 19.21
N VAL A 199 9.41 13.26 19.30
CA VAL A 199 8.91 12.48 18.16
C VAL A 199 8.43 13.40 17.05
N SER A 200 7.67 14.45 17.39
CA SER A 200 7.07 15.37 16.42
C SER A 200 8.14 16.17 15.68
N LEU A 201 9.14 16.69 16.39
CA LEU A 201 10.28 17.41 15.82
C LEU A 201 11.14 16.50 14.94
N ALA A 202 11.51 15.31 15.43
CA ALA A 202 12.27 14.36 14.63
C ALA A 202 11.51 13.97 13.35
N THR A 203 10.19 13.80 13.44
CA THR A 203 9.34 13.49 12.27
C THR A 203 9.40 14.60 11.23
N VAL A 204 9.24 15.87 11.62
CA VAL A 204 9.31 16.98 10.66
C VAL A 204 10.74 17.17 10.13
N ILE A 205 11.79 16.94 10.93
CA ILE A 205 13.19 16.94 10.45
C ILE A 205 13.40 15.89 9.36
N PHE A 206 12.89 14.67 9.55
CA PHE A 206 13.01 13.61 8.54
C PHE A 206 12.18 13.88 7.28
N VAL A 207 11.06 14.61 7.39
CA VAL A 207 10.25 15.03 6.24
C VAL A 207 10.91 16.20 5.49
N ALA A 208 11.48 17.15 6.24
CA ALA A 208 12.18 18.30 5.69
C ALA A 208 13.46 17.88 4.96
N SER A 209 14.15 16.85 5.46
CA SER A 209 15.38 16.34 4.85
C SER A 209 15.08 15.47 3.63
N GLN A 210 15.28 16.05 2.45
CA GLN A 210 15.16 15.37 1.16
C GLN A 210 16.38 14.49 0.85
N LYS A 211 17.52 14.79 1.46
CA LYS A 211 18.79 14.09 1.26
C LYS A 211 19.10 13.21 2.47
N ALA A 212 20.15 12.39 2.36
CA ALA A 212 20.69 11.74 3.55
C ALA A 212 21.05 12.80 4.59
N LEU A 213 20.58 12.60 5.83
CA LEU A 213 20.89 13.49 6.95
C LEU A 213 22.41 13.66 7.09
N SER A 214 22.86 14.88 7.38
CA SER A 214 24.27 15.15 7.67
C SER A 214 24.69 14.46 8.97
N ALA A 215 26.00 14.20 9.11
CA ALA A 215 26.55 13.59 10.32
C ALA A 215 26.27 14.44 11.57
N GLU A 216 26.28 15.77 11.43
CA GLU A 216 25.98 16.71 12.50
C GLU A 216 24.54 16.58 13.00
N VAL A 217 23.56 16.52 12.07
CA VAL A 217 22.14 16.35 12.42
C VAL A 217 21.91 15.02 13.13
N LYS A 218 22.51 13.93 12.62
CA LYS A 218 22.44 12.60 13.26
C LYS A 218 23.00 12.62 14.68
N ALA A 219 24.17 13.25 14.87
CA ALA A 219 24.83 13.35 16.17
C ALA A 219 23.96 14.10 17.19
N VAL A 220 23.35 15.22 16.79
CA VAL A 220 22.45 16.00 17.66
C VAL A 220 21.22 15.17 18.04
N ILE A 221 20.58 14.48 17.08
CA ILE A 221 19.43 13.63 17.37
C ILE A 221 19.81 12.56 18.38
N LYS A 222 20.93 11.85 18.15
CA LYS A 222 21.40 10.78 19.02
C LYS A 222 21.71 11.25 20.45
N GLN A 223 22.49 12.33 20.59
CA GLN A 223 22.85 12.90 21.89
C GLN A 223 21.59 13.26 22.70
N GLN A 224 20.57 13.77 22.03
CA GLN A 224 19.32 14.14 22.68
C GLN A 224 18.49 12.94 23.13
N LEU A 225 18.53 11.84 22.36
CA LEU A 225 17.82 10.62 22.70
C LEU A 225 18.49 9.89 23.88
N GLU A 226 19.81 9.83 23.90
CA GLU A 226 20.58 9.19 24.98
C GLU A 226 20.39 9.87 26.34
N SER A 227 20.15 11.18 26.34
CA SER A 227 20.03 11.97 27.57
C SER A 227 18.66 11.89 28.24
N VAL A 228 17.57 11.88 27.47
CA VAL A 228 16.22 12.10 28.04
C VAL A 228 15.13 11.16 27.51
N SER A 229 15.38 10.40 26.44
CA SER A 229 14.31 9.61 25.80
C SER A 229 14.15 8.22 26.39
N ASN A 230 12.90 7.78 26.54
CA ASN A 230 12.60 6.38 26.82
C ASN A 230 12.67 5.52 25.55
N GLY A 231 12.75 4.20 25.70
CA GLY A 231 12.86 3.28 24.56
C GLY A 231 11.69 3.35 23.58
N TRP A 232 10.48 3.70 24.04
CA TRP A 232 9.32 3.87 23.17
C TRP A 232 9.42 5.11 22.26
N THR A 233 9.91 6.22 22.80
CA THR A 233 10.20 7.45 22.03
C THR A 233 11.25 7.18 20.96
N VAL A 234 12.35 6.53 21.32
CA VAL A 234 13.41 6.14 20.38
C VAL A 234 12.85 5.22 19.29
N TYR A 235 12.03 4.24 19.64
CA TYR A 235 11.39 3.33 18.68
C TYR A 235 10.48 4.08 17.70
N ARG A 236 9.66 5.00 18.21
CA ARG A 236 8.78 5.82 17.38
C ARG A 236 9.59 6.67 16.40
N ILE A 237 10.70 7.26 16.83
CA ILE A 237 11.59 8.04 15.97
C ILE A 237 12.25 7.15 14.91
N ALA A 238 12.77 5.98 15.28
CA ALA A 238 13.34 5.01 14.34
C ALA A 238 12.33 4.56 13.27
N ARG A 239 11.07 4.36 13.68
CA ARG A 239 9.96 4.07 12.77
C ARG A 239 9.68 5.23 11.80
N GLN A 240 9.72 6.48 12.27
CA GLN A 240 9.53 7.65 11.41
C GLN A 240 10.69 7.77 10.41
N ALA A 241 11.93 7.56 10.86
CA ALA A 241 13.11 7.54 10.00
C ALA A 241 12.96 6.47 8.89
N SER A 242 12.57 5.25 9.25
CA SER A 242 12.30 4.16 8.28
C SER A 242 11.18 4.49 7.30
N ARG A 243 10.11 5.15 7.75
CA ARG A 243 9.02 5.57 6.86
C ARG A 243 9.49 6.65 5.87
N MET A 244 10.34 7.57 6.31
CA MET A 244 10.88 8.65 5.46
C MET A 244 12.12 8.23 4.65
N GLY A 245 12.51 6.94 4.63
CA GLY A 245 13.67 6.47 3.87
C GLY A 245 15.04 6.78 4.49
N ASN A 246 15.07 7.28 5.74
CA ASN A 246 16.29 7.60 6.49
C ASN A 246 16.85 6.35 7.20
N HIS A 247 17.26 5.35 6.41
CA HIS A 247 17.59 4.02 6.93
C HIS A 247 18.86 3.96 7.79
N ASP A 248 19.83 4.85 7.56
CA ASP A 248 21.03 4.90 8.40
C ASP A 248 20.70 5.27 9.85
N MET A 249 19.90 6.33 10.05
CA MET A 249 19.41 6.73 11.37
C MET A 249 18.52 5.63 11.97
N ALA A 250 17.63 5.03 11.18
CA ALA A 250 16.77 3.95 11.66
C ALA A 250 17.58 2.75 12.17
N ARG A 251 18.61 2.32 11.44
CA ARG A 251 19.50 1.22 11.81
C ARG A 251 20.17 1.49 13.15
N GLU A 252 20.74 2.68 13.33
CA GLU A 252 21.41 3.05 14.59
C GLU A 252 20.46 3.03 15.79
N LEU A 253 19.24 3.56 15.62
CA LEU A 253 18.25 3.58 16.68
C LEU A 253 17.66 2.20 16.99
N TYR A 254 17.46 1.34 16.00
CA TYR A 254 17.07 -0.04 16.27
C TYR A 254 18.19 -0.82 16.97
N GLN A 255 19.45 -0.56 16.61
CA GLN A 255 20.60 -1.17 17.25
C GLN A 255 20.75 -0.74 18.72
N SER A 256 20.49 0.52 19.06
CA SER A 256 20.54 0.99 20.45
C SER A 256 19.42 0.40 21.32
N LEU A 257 18.27 0.08 20.72
CA LEU A 257 17.13 -0.52 21.41
C LEU A 257 17.28 -2.02 21.65
N LEU A 258 18.09 -2.74 20.87
CA LEU A 258 18.16 -4.21 20.94
C LEU A 258 18.49 -4.75 22.34
N THR A 259 19.30 -4.03 23.12
CA THR A 259 19.71 -4.46 24.47
C THR A 259 18.74 -4.03 25.57
N GLN A 260 17.66 -3.31 25.23
CA GLN A 260 16.76 -2.66 26.18
C GLN A 260 15.34 -3.27 26.18
N VAL A 261 15.20 -4.48 25.64
CA VAL A 261 13.89 -5.07 25.33
C VAL A 261 13.64 -6.28 26.23
N ALA A 262 12.46 -6.31 26.86
CA ALA A 262 12.08 -7.31 27.84
C ALA A 262 11.47 -8.61 27.26
N SER A 263 11.28 -8.70 25.95
CA SER A 263 10.67 -9.86 25.27
C SER A 263 11.49 -10.31 24.08
N GLU A 264 11.67 -11.62 23.94
CA GLU A 264 12.38 -12.23 22.81
C GLU A 264 11.70 -11.90 21.47
N HIS A 265 10.37 -11.92 21.40
CA HIS A 265 9.65 -11.58 20.17
C HIS A 265 9.92 -10.13 19.75
N PHE A 266 9.98 -9.20 20.69
CA PHE A 266 10.32 -7.81 20.40
C PHE A 266 11.81 -7.62 20.07
N TYR A 267 12.71 -8.43 20.66
CA TYR A 267 14.11 -8.47 20.26
C TYR A 267 14.24 -8.91 18.79
N PHE A 268 13.60 -10.01 18.40
CA PHE A 268 13.61 -10.51 17.02
C PHE A 268 12.96 -9.54 16.03
N TRP A 269 11.89 -8.87 16.45
CA TRP A 269 11.26 -7.79 15.67
C TRP A 269 12.24 -6.62 15.44
N LEU A 270 12.83 -6.07 16.50
CA LEU A 270 13.79 -4.97 16.36
C LEU A 270 15.04 -5.37 15.58
N ASN A 271 15.52 -6.60 15.76
CA ASN A 271 16.65 -7.11 15.02
C ASN A 271 16.30 -7.20 13.53
N SER A 272 15.10 -7.66 13.18
CA SER A 272 14.64 -7.66 11.79
C SER A 272 14.61 -6.25 11.18
N LEU A 273 14.06 -5.27 11.89
CA LEU A 273 14.00 -3.88 11.45
C LEU A 273 15.39 -3.26 11.26
N LYS A 274 16.34 -3.57 12.15
CA LYS A 274 17.74 -3.17 12.04
C LYS A 274 18.38 -3.78 10.78
N GLU A 275 18.22 -5.08 10.56
CA GLU A 275 18.78 -5.76 9.38
C GLU A 275 18.15 -5.24 8.06
N PHE A 276 16.84 -4.99 8.03
CA PHE A 276 16.19 -4.37 6.86
C PHE A 276 16.67 -2.94 6.58
N SER A 277 16.86 -2.14 7.63
CA SER A 277 17.41 -0.79 7.49
C SER A 277 18.86 -0.84 7.00
N HIS A 278 19.65 -1.82 7.44
CA HIS A 278 21.00 -2.05 6.93
C HIS A 278 20.99 -2.43 5.45
N ALA A 279 20.10 -3.35 5.06
CA ALA A 279 19.96 -3.78 3.68
C ALA A 279 19.62 -2.62 2.73
N GLU A 280 18.70 -1.74 3.13
CA GLU A 280 18.33 -0.56 2.35
C GLU A 280 19.42 0.51 2.35
N GLN A 281 20.15 0.69 3.46
CA GLN A 281 21.31 1.58 3.48
C GLN A 281 22.38 1.16 2.46
N CYS A 282 22.66 -0.14 2.30
CA CYS A 282 23.62 -0.63 1.30
C CYS A 282 23.23 -0.22 -0.14
N LEU A 283 21.94 -0.12 -0.45
CA LEU A 283 21.43 0.26 -1.77
C LEU A 283 21.55 1.77 -2.05
N THR A 284 21.62 2.60 -1.01
CA THR A 284 21.80 4.06 -1.17
C THR A 284 23.17 4.45 -1.72
N GLY A 285 24.18 3.57 -1.61
CA GLY A 285 25.55 3.80 -2.06
C GLY A 285 25.82 3.52 -3.54
N LEU A 286 24.79 3.19 -4.32
CA LEU A 286 24.93 2.88 -5.74
C LEU A 286 25.39 4.11 -6.55
N GLN A 287 26.51 3.96 -7.25
CA GLN A 287 27.03 4.95 -8.19
C GLN A 287 26.39 4.79 -9.57
N GLU A 288 26.16 5.91 -10.26
CA GLU A 288 25.72 5.89 -11.66
C GLU A 288 26.78 5.26 -12.56
N GLU A 289 26.32 4.53 -13.58
CA GLU A 289 27.15 3.86 -14.61
C GLU A 289 28.15 2.79 -14.09
N ASN A 290 28.14 2.47 -12.79
CA ASN A 290 29.03 1.47 -12.19
C ASN A 290 28.30 0.14 -11.89
N TYR A 291 28.14 -0.69 -12.93
CA TYR A 291 27.36 -1.93 -12.84
C TYR A 291 28.03 -3.04 -12.02
N SER A 292 29.35 -3.03 -11.87
CA SER A 292 30.08 -4.07 -11.13
C SER A 292 29.92 -3.90 -9.61
N SER A 293 29.99 -2.66 -9.12
CA SER A 293 29.72 -2.37 -7.70
C SER A 293 28.24 -2.61 -7.35
N ALA A 294 27.32 -2.38 -8.29
CA ALA A 294 25.90 -2.63 -8.10
C ALA A 294 25.59 -4.09 -7.71
N LEU A 295 26.21 -5.07 -8.38
CA LEU A 295 26.02 -6.48 -8.04
C LEU A 295 26.50 -6.81 -6.63
N SER A 296 27.63 -6.23 -6.20
CA SER A 296 28.10 -6.42 -4.82
C SER A 296 27.17 -5.78 -3.77
N CYS A 297 26.67 -4.57 -4.03
CA CYS A 297 25.70 -3.90 -3.16
C CYS A 297 24.39 -4.68 -3.05
N ILE A 298 23.87 -5.21 -4.16
CA ILE A 298 22.65 -6.04 -4.16
C ILE A 298 22.90 -7.34 -3.39
N ALA A 299 24.03 -8.01 -3.59
CA ALA A 299 24.37 -9.23 -2.87
C ALA A 299 24.48 -9.01 -1.35
N GLU A 300 25.11 -7.91 -0.93
CA GLU A 300 25.19 -7.53 0.48
C GLU A 300 23.81 -7.19 1.06
N SER A 301 23.00 -6.42 0.34
CA SER A 301 21.62 -6.11 0.72
C SER A 301 20.78 -7.38 0.90
N LEU A 302 20.85 -8.33 -0.06
CA LEU A 302 20.17 -9.61 0.01
C LEU A 302 20.58 -10.43 1.24
N LYS A 303 21.87 -10.45 1.59
CA LYS A 303 22.36 -11.11 2.81
C LYS A 303 21.70 -10.54 4.06
N PHE A 304 21.60 -9.21 4.18
CA PHE A 304 20.95 -8.57 5.33
C PHE A 304 19.43 -8.78 5.32
N TYR A 305 18.78 -8.74 4.16
CA TYR A 305 17.37 -9.08 4.05
C TYR A 305 17.08 -10.53 4.48
N HIS A 306 17.90 -11.49 4.08
CA HIS A 306 17.75 -12.90 4.48
C HIS A 306 17.93 -13.09 5.99
N LYS A 307 18.87 -12.37 6.61
CA LYS A 307 18.99 -12.33 8.09
C LYS A 307 17.75 -11.71 8.74
N GLY A 308 17.27 -10.61 8.18
CA GLY A 308 16.11 -9.89 8.67
C GLY A 308 14.82 -10.73 8.61
N ILE A 309 14.53 -11.40 7.50
CA ILE A 309 13.33 -12.24 7.34
C ILE A 309 13.37 -13.49 8.24
N ALA A 310 14.55 -14.08 8.46
CA ALA A 310 14.70 -15.16 9.42
C ALA A 310 14.36 -14.69 10.86
N SER A 311 14.88 -13.52 11.25
CA SER A 311 14.56 -12.88 12.53
C SER A 311 13.07 -12.51 12.64
N LEU A 312 12.48 -11.95 11.57
CA LEU A 312 11.07 -11.57 11.53
C LEU A 312 10.15 -12.79 11.67
N THR A 313 10.50 -13.89 11.02
CA THR A 313 9.74 -15.15 11.11
C THR A 313 9.79 -15.71 12.53
N ALA A 314 10.94 -15.61 13.22
CA ALA A 314 11.07 -15.97 14.63
C ALA A 314 10.28 -15.06 15.59
N ALA A 315 10.02 -13.80 15.20
CA ALA A 315 9.16 -12.90 15.95
C ALA A 315 7.66 -13.18 15.76
N SER A 316 7.27 -13.86 14.67
CA SER A 316 5.87 -14.16 14.35
C SER A 316 5.35 -15.30 15.22
N THR A 317 4.16 -15.13 15.78
CA THR A 317 3.50 -16.15 16.62
C THR A 317 2.08 -16.43 16.14
N PRO A 318 1.46 -17.56 16.50
CA PRO A 318 0.05 -17.81 16.15
C PRO A 318 -0.93 -16.77 16.71
N LEU A 319 -0.62 -16.16 17.86
CA LEU A 319 -1.45 -15.10 18.46
C LEU A 319 -1.28 -13.75 17.77
N ASN A 320 -0.09 -13.48 17.24
CA ASN A 320 0.22 -12.25 16.52
C ASN A 320 1.03 -12.58 15.26
N PRO A 321 0.36 -13.04 14.18
CA PRO A 321 1.02 -13.40 12.95
C PRO A 321 1.46 -12.15 12.18
N LEU A 322 2.72 -12.15 11.72
CA LEU A 322 3.30 -11.04 10.95
C LEU A 322 3.22 -11.29 9.44
N SER A 323 2.07 -11.76 8.96
CA SER A 323 1.90 -12.25 7.58
C SER A 323 2.22 -11.19 6.52
N PHE A 324 1.69 -9.98 6.66
CA PHE A 324 1.95 -8.89 5.70
C PHE A 324 3.45 -8.55 5.63
N GLN A 325 4.10 -8.45 6.80
CA GLN A 325 5.51 -8.07 6.89
C GLN A 325 6.39 -9.14 6.24
N CYS A 326 6.11 -10.43 6.52
CA CYS A 326 6.84 -11.54 5.92
C CYS A 326 6.68 -11.58 4.39
N GLU A 327 5.45 -11.50 3.88
CA GLU A 327 5.20 -11.53 2.43
C GLU A 327 5.79 -10.31 1.72
N PHE A 328 5.63 -9.10 2.29
CA PHE A 328 6.20 -7.88 1.71
C PHE A 328 7.72 -7.95 1.59
N VAL A 329 8.40 -8.39 2.65
CA VAL A 329 9.86 -8.54 2.66
C VAL A 329 10.31 -9.66 1.71
N LYS A 330 9.56 -10.76 1.64
CA LYS A 330 9.87 -11.87 0.71
C LYS A 330 9.78 -11.41 -0.75
N LEU A 331 8.76 -10.62 -1.10
CA LEU A 331 8.66 -10.02 -2.44
C LEU A 331 9.79 -9.05 -2.72
N ARG A 332 10.20 -8.23 -1.75
CA ARG A 332 11.36 -7.35 -1.90
C ARG A 332 12.66 -8.13 -2.15
N ILE A 333 12.88 -9.24 -1.44
CA ILE A 333 14.02 -10.14 -1.66
C ILE A 333 13.99 -10.68 -3.09
N ASP A 334 12.86 -11.24 -3.51
CA ASP A 334 12.72 -11.87 -4.82
C ASP A 334 12.88 -10.82 -5.95
N LEU A 335 12.40 -9.59 -5.76
CA LEU A 335 12.62 -8.47 -6.67
C LEU A 335 14.10 -8.10 -6.80
N LEU A 336 14.84 -8.01 -5.69
CA LEU A 336 16.28 -7.74 -5.70
C LEU A 336 17.07 -8.88 -6.38
N GLN A 337 16.63 -10.13 -6.21
CA GLN A 337 17.21 -11.28 -6.92
C GLN A 337 16.95 -11.19 -8.42
N ALA A 338 15.73 -10.83 -8.84
CA ALA A 338 15.39 -10.62 -10.25
C ALA A 338 16.22 -9.48 -10.88
N PHE A 339 16.42 -8.37 -10.15
CA PHE A 339 17.32 -7.29 -10.60
C PHE A 339 18.77 -7.74 -10.73
N SER A 340 19.31 -8.46 -9.74
CA SER A 340 20.66 -9.03 -9.81
C SER A 340 20.82 -9.95 -11.03
N GLN A 341 19.83 -10.83 -11.26
CA GLN A 341 19.82 -11.73 -12.41
C GLN A 341 19.77 -10.97 -13.73
N LEU A 342 18.93 -9.94 -13.84
CA LEU A 342 18.84 -9.12 -15.06
C LEU A 342 20.16 -8.39 -15.35
N ILE A 343 20.81 -7.80 -14.35
CA ILE A 343 22.13 -7.16 -14.52
C ILE A 343 23.17 -8.19 -14.97
N CYS A 344 23.17 -9.39 -14.38
CA CYS A 344 24.05 -10.49 -14.80
C CYS A 344 23.80 -10.88 -16.27
N THR A 345 22.54 -11.00 -16.67
CA THR A 345 22.15 -11.31 -18.05
C THR A 345 22.58 -10.19 -19.01
N CYS A 346 22.39 -8.91 -18.66
CA CYS A 346 22.92 -7.78 -19.43
C CYS A 346 24.45 -7.84 -19.59
N ASN A 347 25.19 -8.16 -18.53
CA ASN A 347 26.65 -8.26 -18.57
C ASN A 347 27.13 -9.45 -19.44
N SER A 348 26.35 -10.53 -19.51
CA SER A 348 26.65 -11.71 -20.35
C SER A 348 26.54 -11.43 -21.86
N LEU A 349 25.97 -10.31 -22.28
CA LEU A 349 25.96 -9.90 -23.69
C LEU A 349 27.39 -9.80 -24.25
N LYS A 350 28.35 -9.33 -23.43
CA LYS A 350 29.77 -9.21 -23.81
C LYS A 350 30.44 -10.56 -24.09
N THR A 351 29.88 -11.65 -23.60
CA THR A 351 30.43 -13.02 -23.73
C THR A 351 29.59 -13.92 -24.64
N SER A 352 28.60 -13.35 -25.34
CA SER A 352 27.77 -14.07 -26.30
C SER A 352 28.55 -14.45 -27.57
N PRO A 353 28.28 -15.62 -28.19
CA PRO A 353 29.05 -16.10 -29.34
C PRO A 353 28.94 -15.14 -30.52
N PRO A 354 29.98 -15.03 -31.37
CA PRO A 354 30.03 -14.11 -32.51
C PRO A 354 28.78 -14.20 -33.42
N PRO A 355 28.36 -13.08 -34.05
CA PRO A 355 27.17 -13.01 -34.89
C PRO A 355 27.05 -14.11 -35.97
N ALA A 356 28.17 -14.60 -36.50
CA ALA A 356 28.19 -15.68 -37.50
C ALA A 356 27.65 -17.02 -36.96
N ILE A 357 27.95 -17.37 -35.71
CA ILE A 357 27.46 -18.60 -35.06
C ILE A 357 25.99 -18.46 -34.70
N ALA A 358 25.59 -17.30 -34.16
CA ALA A 358 24.20 -17.02 -33.80
C ALA A 358 23.27 -17.00 -35.02
N THR A 359 23.75 -16.45 -36.16
CA THR A 359 22.99 -16.42 -37.42
C THR A 359 22.74 -17.83 -37.97
N THR A 360 23.75 -18.72 -37.89
CA THR A 360 23.63 -20.11 -38.35
C THR A 360 22.59 -20.89 -37.52
N ILE A 361 22.59 -20.67 -36.19
CA ILE A 361 21.62 -21.28 -35.27
C ILE A 361 20.19 -20.76 -35.55
N ALA A 362 20.05 -19.44 -35.77
CA ALA A 362 18.75 -18.83 -36.08
C ALA A 362 18.15 -19.35 -37.39
N MET A 363 18.96 -19.48 -38.44
CA MET A 363 18.54 -20.05 -39.72
C MET A 363 18.14 -21.53 -39.59
N THR A 364 18.83 -22.30 -38.75
CA THR A 364 18.54 -23.72 -38.52
C THR A 364 17.24 -23.95 -37.72
N LEU A 365 16.93 -23.05 -36.78
CA LEU A 365 15.77 -23.15 -35.89
C LEU A 365 14.55 -22.33 -36.36
N GLY A 366 14.67 -21.55 -37.44
CA GLY A 366 13.60 -20.72 -37.97
C GLY A 366 13.15 -19.58 -37.05
N ASN A 367 14.02 -19.09 -36.16
CA ASN A 367 13.69 -18.05 -35.18
C ASN A 367 14.71 -16.92 -35.24
N ASP A 368 14.33 -15.77 -35.81
CA ASP A 368 15.24 -14.63 -35.99
C ASP A 368 15.71 -14.01 -34.66
N LEU A 369 15.00 -14.17 -33.54
CA LEU A 369 15.48 -13.76 -32.21
C LEU A 369 16.71 -14.56 -31.74
N GLN A 370 16.93 -15.77 -32.27
CA GLN A 370 18.12 -16.57 -31.98
C GLN A 370 19.38 -15.98 -32.63
N ARG A 371 19.25 -15.00 -33.56
CA ARG A 371 20.41 -14.25 -34.09
C ARG A 371 21.11 -13.45 -32.99
N CYS A 372 20.42 -13.15 -31.89
CA CYS A 372 20.96 -12.49 -30.71
C CYS A 372 21.54 -13.49 -29.69
N GLY A 373 21.47 -14.81 -29.95
CA GLY A 373 22.05 -15.86 -29.11
C GLY A 373 21.22 -16.25 -27.88
N ARG A 374 21.87 -16.86 -26.89
CA ARG A 374 21.23 -17.38 -25.66
C ARG A 374 20.60 -16.30 -24.77
N ILE A 375 20.97 -15.04 -24.97
CA ILE A 375 20.50 -13.92 -24.17
C ILE A 375 18.99 -13.67 -24.35
N SER A 376 18.43 -13.93 -25.54
CA SER A 376 16.99 -13.75 -25.80
C SER A 376 16.13 -14.63 -24.89
N ASN A 377 16.55 -15.88 -24.66
CA ASN A 377 15.85 -16.81 -23.76
C ASN A 377 15.96 -16.37 -22.30
N GLN A 378 17.13 -15.87 -21.88
CA GLN A 378 17.32 -15.36 -20.52
C GLN A 378 16.50 -14.09 -20.29
N MET A 379 16.45 -13.18 -21.26
CA MET A 379 15.62 -11.97 -21.20
C MET A 379 14.13 -12.31 -21.12
N LYS A 380 13.67 -13.31 -21.88
CA LYS A 380 12.30 -13.81 -21.77
C LYS A 380 12.00 -14.37 -20.37
N GLN A 381 12.92 -15.15 -19.80
CA GLN A 381 12.79 -15.66 -18.44
C GLN A 381 12.75 -14.53 -17.40
N SER A 382 13.62 -13.52 -17.53
CA SER A 382 13.59 -12.34 -16.66
C SER A 382 12.26 -11.58 -16.77
N MET A 383 11.74 -11.38 -17.98
CA MET A 383 10.44 -10.75 -18.21
C MET A 383 9.30 -11.52 -17.52
N GLU A 384 9.26 -12.85 -17.68
CA GLU A 384 8.27 -13.71 -17.02
C GLU A 384 8.38 -13.66 -15.49
N GLU A 385 9.59 -13.60 -14.94
CA GLU A 385 9.80 -13.42 -13.49
C GLU A 385 9.26 -12.07 -12.99
N PHE A 386 9.48 -10.97 -13.71
CA PHE A 386 8.91 -9.67 -13.34
C PHE A 386 7.38 -9.64 -13.44
N ARG A 387 6.78 -10.32 -14.42
CA ARG A 387 5.32 -10.48 -14.51
C ARG A 387 4.77 -11.31 -13.34
N SER A 388 5.47 -12.38 -12.97
CA SER A 388 5.16 -13.19 -11.79
C SER A 388 5.22 -12.36 -10.50
N LEU A 389 6.29 -11.59 -10.30
CA LEU A 389 6.42 -10.65 -9.18
C LEU A 389 5.29 -9.62 -9.14
N ALA A 390 4.93 -9.02 -10.29
CA ALA A 390 3.82 -8.09 -10.37
C ALA A 390 2.48 -8.73 -9.99
N SER A 391 2.24 -9.98 -10.40
CA SER A 391 1.05 -10.74 -9.97
C SER A 391 1.04 -10.95 -8.45
N ARG A 392 2.18 -11.34 -7.86
CA ARG A 392 2.28 -11.56 -6.41
C ARG A 392 2.13 -10.27 -5.60
N TYR A 393 2.59 -9.12 -6.11
CA TYR A 393 2.29 -7.82 -5.51
C TYR A 393 0.79 -7.49 -5.58
N ALA A 394 0.12 -7.82 -6.69
CA ALA A 394 -1.34 -7.68 -6.80
C ALA A 394 -2.08 -8.56 -5.79
N ASP A 395 -1.62 -9.79 -5.59
CA ASP A 395 -2.18 -10.69 -4.58
C ASP A 395 -1.95 -10.16 -3.16
N LEU A 396 -0.75 -9.65 -2.84
CA LEU A 396 -0.48 -8.99 -1.57
C LEU A 396 -1.38 -7.77 -1.35
N TYR A 397 -1.59 -6.97 -2.40
CA TYR A 397 -2.52 -5.84 -2.36
C TYR A 397 -3.91 -6.33 -1.96
N GLN A 398 -4.48 -7.29 -2.70
CA GLN A 398 -5.83 -7.81 -2.44
C GLN A 398 -5.96 -8.57 -1.12
N ALA A 399 -4.88 -9.15 -0.61
CA ALA A 399 -4.86 -9.78 0.71
C ALA A 399 -4.85 -8.75 1.86
N SER A 400 -4.52 -7.48 1.58
CA SER A 400 -4.26 -6.44 2.57
C SER A 400 -5.44 -5.48 2.79
N PHE A 401 -6.66 -6.01 2.95
CA PHE A 401 -7.88 -5.19 3.14
C PHE A 401 -7.78 -4.14 4.24
N ASP A 402 -7.00 -4.38 5.30
CA ASP A 402 -6.86 -3.49 6.46
C ASP A 402 -5.76 -2.42 6.30
N ALA A 403 -5.02 -2.40 5.19
CA ALA A 403 -3.87 -1.51 4.97
C ALA A 403 -4.25 -0.07 4.62
N ASP A 404 -3.62 0.93 5.22
CA ASP A 404 -3.90 2.33 4.87
C ASP A 404 -3.57 2.68 3.41
N SER A 405 -4.09 3.81 2.92
CA SER A 405 -3.92 4.23 1.52
C SER A 405 -2.45 4.39 1.12
N ALA A 406 -1.58 4.85 2.02
CA ALA A 406 -0.15 4.99 1.75
C ALA A 406 0.53 3.63 1.59
N THR A 407 0.17 2.63 2.40
CA THR A 407 0.62 1.25 2.21
C THR A 407 0.18 0.68 0.87
N LEU A 408 -1.10 0.79 0.53
CA LEU A 408 -1.63 0.26 -0.74
C LEU A 408 -0.96 0.94 -1.94
N ARG A 409 -0.81 2.27 -1.90
CA ARG A 409 -0.11 3.02 -2.94
C ARG A 409 1.35 2.60 -3.09
N ASN A 410 2.04 2.32 -1.98
CA ASN A 410 3.41 1.80 -2.03
C ASN A 410 3.47 0.41 -2.70
N VAL A 411 2.55 -0.50 -2.40
CA VAL A 411 2.47 -1.82 -3.05
C VAL A 411 2.19 -1.67 -4.55
N GLU A 412 1.29 -0.77 -4.94
CA GLU A 412 1.03 -0.44 -6.36
C GLU A 412 2.27 0.10 -7.06
N LEU A 413 3.03 1.00 -6.41
CA LEU A 413 4.28 1.51 -6.98
C LEU A 413 5.27 0.36 -7.19
N GLN A 414 5.46 -0.53 -6.20
CA GLN A 414 6.35 -1.69 -6.36
C GLN A 414 5.88 -2.66 -7.47
N GLN A 415 4.57 -2.82 -7.64
CA GLN A 415 4.01 -3.58 -8.76
C GLN A 415 4.30 -2.90 -10.11
N GLN A 416 4.11 -1.59 -10.19
CA GLN A 416 4.36 -0.80 -11.40
C GLN A 416 5.84 -0.84 -11.81
N SER A 417 6.78 -0.83 -10.86
CA SER A 417 8.21 -0.95 -11.18
C SER A 417 8.54 -2.31 -11.81
N CYS A 418 7.92 -3.40 -11.34
CA CYS A 418 8.06 -4.73 -11.95
C CYS A 418 7.51 -4.75 -13.39
N LEU A 419 6.31 -4.20 -13.59
CA LEU A 419 5.69 -4.13 -14.93
C LEU A 419 6.46 -3.25 -15.90
N LEU A 420 7.02 -2.13 -15.41
CA LEU A 420 7.86 -1.23 -16.21
C LEU A 420 9.11 -1.94 -16.72
N ILE A 421 9.80 -2.68 -15.86
CA ILE A 421 10.99 -3.45 -16.27
C ILE A 421 10.62 -4.60 -17.21
N SER A 422 9.51 -5.31 -16.94
CA SER A 422 8.98 -6.29 -17.88
C SER A 422 8.71 -5.67 -19.26
N HIS A 423 8.09 -4.49 -19.29
CA HIS A 423 7.79 -3.78 -20.53
C HIS A 423 9.07 -3.33 -21.25
N ALA A 424 10.05 -2.77 -20.52
CA ALA A 424 11.32 -2.35 -21.09
C ALA A 424 12.07 -3.52 -21.75
N ILE A 425 12.07 -4.71 -21.13
CA ILE A 425 12.64 -5.93 -21.75
C ILE A 425 11.87 -6.29 -23.03
N GLU A 426 10.55 -6.31 -22.97
CA GLU A 426 9.72 -6.66 -24.12
C GLU A 426 9.93 -5.69 -25.29
N ALA A 427 9.83 -4.39 -25.04
CA ALA A 427 9.89 -3.34 -26.05
C ALA A 427 11.29 -3.12 -26.65
N LEU A 428 12.37 -3.27 -25.87
CA LEU A 428 13.73 -3.02 -26.37
C LEU A 428 14.42 -4.27 -26.95
N ILE A 429 14.03 -5.47 -26.49
CA ILE A 429 14.76 -6.71 -26.76
C ILE A 429 13.91 -7.72 -27.51
N LEU A 430 12.69 -8.00 -27.05
CA LEU A 430 11.94 -9.18 -27.53
C LEU A 430 11.02 -8.88 -28.70
N ASP A 431 10.25 -7.79 -28.65
CA ASP A 431 9.22 -7.47 -29.64
C ASP A 431 9.06 -5.94 -29.84
N PRO A 432 10.08 -5.27 -30.43
CA PRO A 432 10.04 -3.82 -30.67
C PRO A 432 8.99 -3.38 -31.71
N GLU A 433 8.48 -4.30 -32.52
CA GLU A 433 7.50 -3.96 -33.56
C GLU A 433 6.06 -3.94 -33.04
N SER A 434 5.71 -4.90 -32.16
CA SER A 434 4.35 -5.05 -31.62
C SER A 434 4.15 -4.31 -30.29
N ALA A 435 5.21 -4.12 -29.50
CA ALA A 435 5.17 -3.35 -28.26
C ALA A 435 5.14 -1.84 -28.54
N ARG A 436 4.04 -1.36 -29.16
CA ARG A 436 3.74 0.07 -29.22
C ARG A 436 2.97 0.46 -27.98
N PHE A 437 3.53 1.39 -27.20
CA PHE A 437 2.80 2.06 -26.15
C PHE A 437 1.76 2.98 -26.81
N GLN A 438 0.48 2.60 -26.76
CA GLN A 438 -0.62 3.51 -27.04
C GLN A 438 -1.00 4.20 -25.71
N GLU A 439 -1.13 5.52 -25.76
CA GLU A 439 -1.45 6.46 -24.66
C GLU A 439 -0.24 7.04 -23.88
N TYR A 440 0.38 8.06 -24.47
CA TYR A 440 0.65 9.29 -23.72
C TYR A 440 -0.68 10.01 -23.46
N GLY A 441 -1.53 9.44 -22.60
CA GLY A 441 -2.23 10.31 -21.69
C GLY A 441 -1.14 10.89 -20.80
N SER A 442 -1.15 12.20 -20.52
CA SER A 442 -0.36 12.67 -19.38
C SER A 442 -0.69 11.71 -18.25
N SER A 443 0.28 10.88 -17.82
CA SER A 443 0.09 10.02 -16.65
C SER A 443 -0.37 11.00 -15.61
N GLY A 444 -1.67 10.95 -15.31
CA GLY A 444 -2.39 12.14 -14.83
C GLY A 444 -1.58 12.70 -13.68
N THR A 445 -1.54 14.02 -13.53
CA THR A 445 -1.08 14.65 -12.29
C THR A 445 -1.99 14.17 -11.15
N ALA A 446 -1.89 12.89 -10.79
CA ALA A 446 -2.29 12.32 -9.55
C ALA A 446 -1.49 13.14 -8.56
N ASN A 447 -2.20 13.91 -7.75
CA ASN A 447 -1.61 14.71 -6.69
C ASN A 447 -0.86 13.73 -5.78
N ALA A 448 0.41 13.49 -6.08
CA ALA A 448 1.24 12.57 -5.33
C ALA A 448 1.33 13.11 -3.91
N ASP A 449 0.79 12.36 -2.96
CA ASP A 449 0.65 12.82 -1.58
C ASP A 449 1.94 12.61 -0.78
N SER A 450 2.97 12.02 -1.41
CA SER A 450 4.30 11.83 -0.82
C SER A 450 5.45 12.13 -1.79
N GLU A 451 6.59 12.46 -1.21
CA GLU A 451 7.86 12.58 -1.95
C GLU A 451 8.31 11.25 -2.56
N TYR A 452 8.18 10.14 -1.82
CA TYR A 452 8.51 8.81 -2.32
C TYR A 452 7.78 8.49 -3.63
N GLU A 453 6.46 8.73 -3.67
CA GLU A 453 5.65 8.56 -4.87
C GLU A 453 6.15 9.45 -6.02
N ARG A 454 6.43 10.73 -5.78
CA ARG A 454 6.96 11.63 -6.82
C ARG A 454 8.29 11.15 -7.38
N ARG A 455 9.20 10.67 -6.53
CA ARG A 455 10.49 10.11 -6.98
C ARG A 455 10.29 8.87 -7.84
N MET A 456 9.43 7.93 -7.41
CA MET A 456 9.12 6.73 -8.20
C MET A 456 8.50 7.11 -9.55
N MET A 457 7.51 8.01 -9.58
CA MET A 457 6.88 8.46 -10.83
C MET A 457 7.85 9.18 -11.76
N SER A 458 8.77 9.99 -11.21
CA SER A 458 9.85 10.64 -11.97
C SER A 458 10.76 9.61 -12.63
N VAL A 459 11.15 8.56 -11.89
CA VAL A 459 11.93 7.44 -12.44
C VAL A 459 11.14 6.69 -13.51
N TYR A 460 9.84 6.46 -13.32
CA TYR A 460 9.01 5.78 -14.32
C TYR A 460 8.95 6.56 -15.63
N ASN A 461 8.69 7.86 -15.56
CA ASN A 461 8.65 8.73 -16.73
C ASN A 461 10.00 8.74 -17.46
N HIS A 462 11.10 8.90 -16.70
CA HIS A 462 12.44 8.89 -17.28
C HIS A 462 12.76 7.57 -18.00
N VAL A 463 12.44 6.42 -17.40
CA VAL A 463 12.66 5.10 -18.04
C VAL A 463 11.79 4.94 -19.28
N LEU A 464 10.53 5.38 -19.25
CA LEU A 464 9.64 5.32 -20.42
C LEU A 464 10.16 6.19 -21.57
N GLU A 465 10.60 7.42 -21.28
CA GLU A 465 11.21 8.33 -22.25
C GLU A 465 12.48 7.71 -22.88
N GLU A 466 13.35 7.11 -22.06
CA GLU A 466 14.56 6.43 -22.57
C GLU A 466 14.21 5.22 -23.45
N VAL A 467 13.29 4.36 -23.00
CA VAL A 467 12.83 3.17 -23.75
C VAL A 467 12.25 3.58 -25.10
N GLU A 468 11.41 4.61 -25.15
CA GLU A 468 10.85 5.11 -26.40
C GLU A 468 11.91 5.70 -27.33
N SER A 469 12.86 6.48 -26.79
CA SER A 469 13.93 7.10 -27.57
C SER A 469 14.88 6.09 -28.23
N LEU A 470 15.05 4.92 -27.61
CA LEU A 470 15.88 3.83 -28.08
C LEU A 470 15.12 2.87 -29.00
N ASN A 471 13.80 2.85 -28.92
CA ASN A 471 12.96 2.00 -29.74
C ASN A 471 13.23 2.26 -31.23
N ARG A 472 13.54 1.21 -31.98
CA ARG A 472 13.85 1.23 -33.43
C ARG A 472 15.12 2.01 -33.84
N LYS A 473 15.87 2.59 -32.91
CA LYS A 473 17.10 3.34 -33.22
C LYS A 473 18.30 2.43 -33.50
N TYR A 474 18.32 1.26 -32.85
CA TYR A 474 19.39 0.27 -32.98
C TYR A 474 18.83 -1.11 -33.30
N THR A 475 19.68 -1.99 -33.81
CA THR A 475 19.33 -3.41 -33.95
C THR A 475 18.95 -3.99 -32.58
N PRO A 476 17.97 -4.90 -32.50
CA PRO A 476 17.58 -5.55 -31.26
C PRO A 476 18.77 -6.16 -30.52
N VAL A 477 18.78 -6.02 -29.19
CA VAL A 477 19.86 -6.46 -28.30
C VAL A 477 21.21 -5.75 -28.53
N SER A 478 21.20 -4.42 -28.42
CA SER A 478 22.42 -3.60 -28.45
C SER A 478 22.97 -3.31 -27.05
N TYR A 479 24.23 -2.88 -26.95
CA TYR A 479 24.81 -2.44 -25.67
C TYR A 479 24.02 -1.26 -25.07
N MET A 480 23.44 -0.40 -25.92
CA MET A 480 22.61 0.73 -25.50
C MET A 480 21.33 0.27 -24.81
N HIS A 481 20.69 -0.79 -25.32
CA HIS A 481 19.49 -1.35 -24.71
C HIS A 481 19.81 -1.97 -23.34
N THR A 482 20.91 -2.72 -23.23
CA THR A 482 21.33 -3.30 -21.94
C THR A 482 21.77 -2.24 -20.94
N ALA A 483 22.38 -1.14 -21.40
CA ALA A 483 22.75 -0.01 -20.54
C ALA A 483 21.50 0.70 -19.99
N CYS A 484 20.49 0.96 -20.84
CA CYS A 484 19.20 1.51 -20.42
C CYS A 484 18.53 0.63 -19.35
N LEU A 485 18.47 -0.69 -19.56
CA LEU A 485 17.92 -1.60 -18.55
C LEU A 485 18.68 -1.55 -17.22
N CYS A 486 20.02 -1.55 -17.26
CA CYS A 486 20.83 -1.43 -16.05
C CYS A 486 20.61 -0.08 -15.36
N ASN A 487 20.58 1.02 -16.11
CA ASN A 487 20.33 2.37 -15.57
C ASN A 487 18.96 2.47 -14.93
N ALA A 488 17.93 1.90 -15.55
CA ALA A 488 16.58 1.83 -14.99
C ALA A 488 16.56 1.11 -13.63
N ILE A 489 17.23 -0.04 -13.52
CA ILE A 489 17.35 -0.78 -12.24
C ILE A 489 18.05 0.08 -11.18
N ILE A 490 19.18 0.71 -11.53
CA ILE A 490 19.92 1.57 -10.59
C ILE A 490 19.05 2.76 -10.14
N ALA A 491 18.34 3.41 -11.07
CA ALA A 491 17.45 4.53 -10.76
C ALA A 491 16.33 4.10 -9.80
N LEU A 492 15.73 2.93 -10.01
CA LEU A 492 14.71 2.36 -9.12
C LEU A 492 15.26 2.04 -7.73
N LEU A 493 16.48 1.48 -7.65
CA LEU A 493 17.12 1.12 -6.37
C LEU A 493 17.62 2.32 -5.58
N LYS A 494 17.93 3.44 -6.25
CA LYS A 494 18.35 4.68 -5.58
C LYS A 494 17.22 5.39 -4.84
N VAL A 495 15.95 5.05 -5.12
CA VAL A 495 14.82 5.53 -4.32
C VAL A 495 14.70 4.67 -3.06
N PRO A 496 14.97 5.22 -1.86
CA PRO A 496 14.95 4.43 -0.63
C PRO A 496 13.56 3.85 -0.35
N LEU A 497 13.47 2.59 0.07
CA LEU A 497 12.18 1.95 0.33
C LEU A 497 11.47 2.59 1.53
N SER A 498 10.24 3.07 1.32
CA SER A 498 9.44 3.61 2.41
C SER A 498 8.65 2.49 3.12
N PHE A 499 8.99 2.19 4.38
CA PHE A 499 8.19 1.28 5.21
C PHE A 499 6.94 2.00 5.74
N GLN A 500 5.79 1.70 5.14
CA GLN A 500 4.52 2.38 5.44
C GLN A 500 3.91 1.95 6.78
N ARG A 501 2.96 2.74 7.27
CA ARG A 501 2.37 2.60 8.62
C ARG A 501 1.85 1.19 8.91
N TYR A 502 1.14 0.56 7.97
CA TYR A 502 0.61 -0.80 8.13
C TYR A 502 1.68 -1.86 8.45
N PHE A 503 2.93 -1.62 8.04
CA PHE A 503 4.05 -2.51 8.38
C PHE A 503 4.28 -2.59 9.91
N PHE A 504 4.03 -1.50 10.64
CA PHE A 504 4.32 -1.39 12.07
C PHE A 504 3.08 -1.42 12.96
N GLN A 505 1.94 -0.91 12.46
CA GLN A 505 0.73 -0.78 13.25
C GLN A 505 -0.51 -1.02 12.40
N LYS A 506 -1.34 -1.98 12.85
CA LYS A 506 -2.63 -2.29 12.26
C LYS A 506 -3.72 -1.47 12.97
N LEU A 507 -4.37 -0.55 12.24
CA LEU A 507 -5.39 0.36 12.80
C LEU A 507 -6.82 -0.13 12.59
N GLN A 508 -7.03 -0.91 11.53
CA GLN A 508 -8.28 -1.62 11.24
C GLN A 508 -7.97 -3.11 11.30
N SER A 509 -8.87 -3.93 11.83
CA SER A 509 -8.74 -5.38 11.80
C SER A 509 -10.06 -6.01 11.45
N THR A 510 -10.08 -6.72 10.33
CA THR A 510 -11.28 -7.35 9.78
C THR A 510 -10.99 -8.83 9.55
N SER A 511 -11.86 -9.72 10.03
CA SER A 511 -11.75 -11.17 9.80
C SER A 511 -13.11 -11.78 9.54
N ILE A 512 -13.17 -12.80 8.68
CA ILE A 512 -14.38 -13.59 8.47
C ILE A 512 -14.20 -14.93 9.16
N LYS A 513 -15.21 -15.36 9.92
CA LYS A 513 -15.30 -16.73 10.42
C LYS A 513 -16.35 -17.47 9.59
N LEU A 514 -15.96 -18.56 8.95
CA LEU A 514 -16.85 -19.43 8.20
C LEU A 514 -17.26 -20.66 9.01
N ALA A 515 -18.48 -21.11 8.80
CA ALA A 515 -19.01 -22.38 9.27
C ALA A 515 -19.68 -23.10 8.09
N LEU A 516 -19.33 -24.38 7.91
CA LEU A 516 -19.79 -25.21 6.81
C LEU A 516 -20.70 -26.32 7.33
N SER A 517 -21.87 -26.48 6.72
CA SER A 517 -22.84 -27.53 7.03
C SER A 517 -23.20 -28.32 5.76
N PRO A 518 -23.19 -29.67 5.78
CA PRO A 518 -22.93 -30.54 6.92
C PRO A 518 -21.47 -30.49 7.41
N SER A 519 -21.29 -30.51 8.74
CA SER A 519 -19.96 -30.61 9.36
C SER A 519 -19.64 -32.09 9.65
N PRO A 520 -18.44 -32.58 9.33
CA PRO A 520 -18.07 -33.95 9.68
C PRO A 520 -17.91 -34.09 11.20
N ARG A 521 -18.17 -35.30 11.74
CA ARG A 521 -17.97 -35.58 13.19
C ARG A 521 -16.52 -35.38 13.61
N ASN A 522 -15.58 -35.74 12.73
CA ASN A 522 -14.15 -35.51 12.85
C ASN A 522 -13.64 -34.74 11.62
N PRO A 523 -12.84 -33.67 11.75
CA PRO A 523 -12.37 -32.86 10.61
C PRO A 523 -11.62 -33.64 9.51
N ALA A 524 -11.01 -34.77 9.85
CA ALA A 524 -10.27 -35.62 8.92
C ALA A 524 -11.16 -36.71 8.25
N GLU A 525 -12.41 -36.87 8.68
CA GLU A 525 -13.30 -37.91 8.18
C GLU A 525 -14.15 -37.37 7.02
N PRO A 526 -14.20 -38.06 5.86
CA PRO A 526 -14.95 -37.60 4.72
C PRO A 526 -16.46 -37.82 4.91
N ILE A 527 -17.26 -36.88 4.41
CA ILE A 527 -18.71 -37.00 4.36
C ILE A 527 -19.07 -37.96 3.22
N ALA A 528 -19.82 -39.02 3.52
CA ALA A 528 -20.25 -39.99 2.52
C ALA A 528 -21.43 -39.45 1.69
N VAL A 529 -21.28 -39.47 0.37
CA VAL A 529 -22.31 -39.07 -0.59
C VAL A 529 -22.41 -40.13 -1.67
N GLN A 530 -23.62 -40.50 -2.10
CA GLN A 530 -23.79 -41.41 -3.22
C GLN A 530 -23.53 -40.67 -4.54
N ASN A 531 -22.89 -41.32 -5.50
CA ASN A 531 -22.48 -40.70 -6.77
C ASN A 531 -23.64 -40.21 -7.66
N ASN A 532 -24.87 -40.66 -7.38
CA ASN A 532 -26.11 -40.22 -8.02
C ASN A 532 -26.85 -39.12 -7.22
N GLN A 533 -26.32 -38.69 -6.06
CA GLN A 533 -26.90 -37.65 -5.21
C GLN A 533 -26.08 -36.36 -5.28
N GLN A 534 -26.76 -35.24 -5.01
CA GLN A 534 -26.11 -33.94 -4.83
C GLN A 534 -25.85 -33.69 -3.34
N LEU A 535 -24.77 -32.99 -3.03
CA LEU A 535 -24.50 -32.49 -1.69
C LEU A 535 -24.94 -31.04 -1.58
N ALA A 536 -25.87 -30.75 -0.67
CA ALA A 536 -26.17 -29.38 -0.27
C ALA A 536 -25.14 -28.90 0.76
N LEU A 537 -24.30 -27.96 0.36
CA LEU A 537 -23.34 -27.28 1.22
C LEU A 537 -23.89 -25.91 1.62
N LYS A 538 -24.34 -25.78 2.87
CA LYS A 538 -24.69 -24.50 3.47
C LYS A 538 -23.41 -23.86 4.03
N VAL A 539 -23.14 -22.64 3.58
CA VAL A 539 -22.01 -21.82 4.01
C VAL A 539 -22.55 -20.64 4.80
N GLU A 540 -22.15 -20.54 6.06
CA GLU A 540 -22.52 -19.45 6.95
C GLU A 540 -21.26 -18.71 7.37
N GLY A 541 -21.35 -17.41 7.58
CA GLY A 541 -20.21 -16.66 8.08
C GLY A 541 -20.59 -15.42 8.86
N VAL A 542 -19.65 -15.01 9.70
CA VAL A 542 -19.73 -13.79 10.50
C VAL A 542 -18.49 -12.95 10.23
N VAL A 543 -18.72 -11.68 9.89
CA VAL A 543 -17.69 -10.65 9.81
C VAL A 543 -17.39 -10.16 11.22
N GLN A 544 -16.12 -10.17 11.59
CA GLN A 544 -15.63 -9.69 12.87
C GLN A 544 -14.75 -8.48 12.62
N HIS A 545 -15.03 -7.42 13.37
CA HIS A 545 -14.28 -6.17 13.32
C HIS A 545 -13.53 -5.95 14.62
N GLY A 546 -12.37 -5.31 14.54
CA GLY A 546 -11.67 -4.75 15.68
C GLY A 546 -12.35 -3.48 16.20
N SER A 547 -11.60 -2.65 16.92
CA SER A 547 -12.14 -1.51 17.68
C SER A 547 -12.78 -0.40 16.84
N LYS A 548 -12.44 -0.29 15.54
CA LYS A 548 -12.93 0.76 14.64
C LYS A 548 -13.32 0.18 13.27
N PRO A 549 -14.53 -0.39 13.14
CA PRO A 549 -15.06 -0.85 11.86
C PRO A 549 -15.13 0.30 10.85
N GLY A 550 -14.77 0.06 9.59
CA GLY A 550 -14.94 1.05 8.53
C GLY A 550 -13.99 2.26 8.60
N LEU A 551 -12.87 2.17 9.35
CA LEU A 551 -11.91 3.28 9.46
C LEU A 551 -11.34 3.70 8.09
N PHE A 552 -10.96 2.72 7.26
CA PHE A 552 -10.46 2.96 5.90
C PHE A 552 -11.43 2.45 4.85
N ARG A 553 -11.95 1.24 5.04
CA ARG A 553 -12.85 0.56 4.10
C ARG A 553 -13.94 -0.21 4.82
N LYS A 554 -15.12 -0.27 4.22
CA LYS A 554 -16.29 -1.00 4.69
C LYS A 554 -16.58 -2.18 3.73
N ILE A 555 -16.98 -3.32 4.29
CA ILE A 555 -17.44 -4.47 3.52
C ILE A 555 -18.84 -4.17 2.99
N GLN A 556 -19.01 -4.31 1.67
CA GLN A 556 -20.31 -4.22 0.99
C GLN A 556 -20.90 -5.62 0.77
N SER A 557 -20.08 -6.57 0.31
CA SER A 557 -20.53 -7.96 0.11
C SER A 557 -19.39 -8.94 0.34
N VAL A 558 -19.73 -10.21 0.56
CA VAL A 558 -18.80 -11.33 0.63
C VAL A 558 -19.00 -12.17 -0.63
N CYS A 559 -17.92 -12.42 -1.36
CA CYS A 559 -17.89 -13.39 -2.45
C CYS A 559 -17.41 -14.72 -1.89
N LEU A 560 -18.20 -15.78 -2.08
CA LEU A 560 -17.89 -17.14 -1.69
C LEU A 560 -17.63 -17.95 -2.96
N ASN A 561 -16.44 -18.54 -3.03
CA ASN A 561 -16.05 -19.44 -4.11
C ASN A 561 -15.96 -20.86 -3.56
N VAL A 562 -16.64 -21.79 -4.21
CA VAL A 562 -16.61 -23.22 -3.85
C VAL A 562 -16.04 -23.99 -5.02
N SER A 563 -14.92 -24.67 -4.77
CA SER A 563 -14.25 -25.55 -5.73
C SER A 563 -14.16 -26.98 -5.21
N SER A 564 -14.14 -27.97 -6.11
CA SER A 564 -14.02 -29.38 -5.75
C SER A 564 -12.99 -30.12 -6.59
N THR A 565 -12.04 -30.82 -5.95
CA THR A 565 -10.96 -31.55 -6.62
C THR A 565 -10.85 -32.99 -6.11
N LEU A 566 -10.61 -33.96 -7.00
CA LEU A 566 -10.43 -35.37 -6.63
C LEU A 566 -9.02 -35.59 -6.01
N GLN A 567 -8.95 -36.20 -4.83
CA GLN A 567 -7.72 -36.38 -4.04
C GLN A 567 -6.86 -37.58 -4.52
N SER A 568 -7.43 -38.54 -5.24
CA SER A 568 -6.75 -39.78 -5.66
C SER A 568 -7.18 -40.26 -7.04
N LYS A 569 -6.21 -40.50 -7.94
CA LYS A 569 -6.38 -41.33 -9.14
C LYS A 569 -6.27 -42.79 -8.72
N SER A 570 -7.39 -43.48 -8.55
CA SER A 570 -7.38 -44.94 -8.42
C SER A 570 -7.08 -45.57 -9.79
N GLY A 571 -5.83 -45.97 -10.02
CA GLY A 571 -5.40 -47.00 -10.98
C GLY A 571 -5.70 -46.83 -12.49
N GLN A 572 -4.63 -46.91 -13.30
CA GLN A 572 -4.55 -46.88 -14.77
C GLN A 572 -4.84 -45.53 -15.46
N ASP A 573 -3.82 -45.07 -16.19
CA ASP A 573 -3.81 -43.90 -17.07
C ASP A 573 -4.79 -44.04 -18.24
N TYR A 574 -6.08 -43.85 -17.98
CA TYR A 574 -7.00 -43.37 -19.00
C TYR A 574 -7.19 -41.87 -18.78
N LYS A 575 -6.61 -41.06 -19.68
CA LYS A 575 -6.87 -39.62 -19.77
C LYS A 575 -8.33 -39.39 -20.18
N ILE A 576 -9.25 -39.50 -19.23
CA ILE A 576 -10.55 -38.84 -19.34
C ILE A 576 -10.27 -37.36 -19.01
N PRO A 577 -10.64 -36.39 -19.87
CA PRO A 577 -10.52 -34.98 -19.55
C PRO A 577 -11.35 -34.68 -18.29
N ILE A 578 -10.68 -34.39 -17.17
CA ILE A 578 -11.30 -34.14 -15.86
C ILE A 578 -11.99 -32.77 -15.82
N ASP A 579 -11.69 -31.89 -16.78
CA ASP A 579 -12.09 -30.48 -16.78
C ASP A 579 -13.61 -30.24 -16.80
N ASN A 580 -14.43 -31.24 -17.20
CA ASN A 580 -15.88 -31.09 -17.28
C ASN A 580 -16.67 -31.58 -16.05
N MET A 581 -16.01 -32.10 -14.99
CA MET A 581 -16.68 -32.71 -13.82
C MET A 581 -16.24 -32.09 -12.48
N THR A 582 -15.63 -30.91 -12.51
CA THR A 582 -15.19 -30.13 -11.33
C THR A 582 -16.31 -29.17 -10.93
N ASN A 583 -16.69 -29.15 -9.65
CA ASN A 583 -17.62 -28.14 -9.15
C ASN A 583 -16.86 -26.82 -8.98
N GLU A 584 -17.26 -25.77 -9.67
CA GLU A 584 -16.77 -24.39 -9.49
C GLU A 584 -17.99 -23.46 -9.44
N MET A 585 -18.25 -22.85 -8.28
CA MET A 585 -19.39 -21.96 -8.08
C MET A 585 -18.97 -20.71 -7.32
N GLU A 586 -19.39 -19.55 -7.80
CA GLU A 586 -19.25 -18.27 -7.12
C GLU A 586 -20.63 -17.75 -6.73
N GLN A 587 -20.78 -17.29 -5.49
CA GLN A 587 -21.95 -16.51 -5.08
C GLN A 587 -21.54 -15.28 -4.27
N ARG A 588 -22.30 -14.21 -4.46
CA ARG A 588 -22.14 -12.95 -3.74
C ARG A 588 -23.29 -12.77 -2.76
N VAL A 589 -22.97 -12.49 -1.51
CA VAL A 589 -23.94 -12.25 -0.45
C VAL A 589 -23.65 -10.94 0.28
N GLU A 590 -24.67 -10.14 0.52
CA GLU A 590 -24.57 -8.94 1.36
C GLU A 590 -24.82 -9.34 2.83
N PRO A 591 -23.87 -9.11 3.74
CA PRO A 591 -24.05 -9.47 5.14
C PRO A 591 -25.07 -8.56 5.82
N HIS A 592 -26.01 -9.14 6.55
CA HIS A 592 -26.98 -8.43 7.38
C HIS A 592 -26.56 -8.51 8.85
N ASN A 593 -26.28 -7.36 9.48
CA ASN A 593 -25.72 -7.28 10.84
C ASN A 593 -24.47 -8.17 11.03
N ASP A 594 -23.52 -8.05 10.11
CA ASP A 594 -22.27 -8.82 10.04
C ASP A 594 -22.43 -10.34 9.83
N TYR A 595 -23.64 -10.88 9.69
CA TYR A 595 -23.89 -12.29 9.38
C TYR A 595 -24.33 -12.49 7.93
N PHE A 596 -23.91 -13.60 7.31
CA PHE A 596 -24.38 -14.03 6.00
C PHE A 596 -24.54 -15.56 5.94
N SER A 597 -25.41 -16.01 5.04
CA SER A 597 -25.60 -17.43 4.75
C SER A 597 -25.95 -17.64 3.29
N THR A 598 -25.40 -18.69 2.68
CA THR A 598 -25.81 -19.15 1.36
C THR A 598 -25.70 -20.67 1.22
N GLN A 599 -26.16 -21.21 0.09
CA GLN A 599 -26.12 -22.64 -0.20
C GLN A 599 -25.56 -22.90 -1.60
N PHE A 600 -24.77 -23.96 -1.70
CA PHE A 600 -24.23 -24.51 -2.93
C PHE A 600 -24.69 -25.97 -3.08
N LEU A 601 -24.97 -26.40 -4.31
CA LEU A 601 -25.31 -27.79 -4.63
C LEU A 601 -24.18 -28.39 -5.45
N LEU A 602 -23.51 -29.40 -4.90
CA LEU A 602 -22.31 -30.00 -5.50
C LEU A 602 -22.60 -31.40 -6.02
N ASN A 603 -22.09 -31.72 -7.21
CA ASN A 603 -22.27 -33.01 -7.87
C ASN A 603 -20.99 -33.84 -7.78
N PHE A 604 -21.10 -35.13 -7.44
CA PHE A 604 -19.96 -36.04 -7.28
C PHE A 604 -20.09 -37.30 -8.13
N ALA A 605 -20.16 -37.14 -9.45
CA ALA A 605 -20.32 -38.26 -10.38
C ALA A 605 -19.12 -39.24 -10.39
N ILE A 606 -17.93 -38.76 -10.03
CA ILE A 606 -16.70 -39.58 -9.98
C ILE A 606 -16.53 -40.17 -8.58
N LEU A 607 -16.40 -41.50 -8.51
CA LEU A 607 -16.14 -42.24 -7.27
C LEU A 607 -14.77 -41.88 -6.69
N GLY A 608 -14.69 -41.81 -5.36
CA GLY A 608 -13.45 -41.52 -4.64
C GLY A 608 -13.58 -40.36 -3.67
N THR A 609 -12.46 -39.95 -3.09
CA THR A 609 -12.40 -38.84 -2.14
C THR A 609 -12.15 -37.53 -2.86
N HIS A 610 -13.02 -36.56 -2.67
CA HIS A 610 -12.95 -35.19 -3.16
C HIS A 610 -12.64 -34.23 -2.02
N ASN A 611 -11.84 -33.21 -2.32
CA ASN A 611 -11.60 -32.05 -1.48
C ASN A 611 -12.52 -30.93 -1.96
N ILE A 612 -13.40 -30.44 -1.09
CA ILE A 612 -14.16 -29.23 -1.34
C ILE A 612 -13.45 -28.09 -0.63
N THR A 613 -13.10 -27.06 -1.36
CA THR A 613 -12.52 -25.82 -0.82
C THR A 613 -13.55 -24.71 -0.93
N VAL A 614 -13.80 -24.03 0.19
CA VAL A 614 -14.58 -22.79 0.26
C VAL A 614 -13.63 -21.65 0.57
N GLU A 615 -13.55 -20.68 -0.33
CA GLU A 615 -12.80 -19.45 -0.16
C GLU A 615 -13.76 -18.28 0.01
N SER A 616 -13.44 -17.38 0.92
CA SER A 616 -14.17 -16.12 1.08
C SER A 616 -13.30 -14.95 0.71
N SER A 617 -13.90 -14.00 0.00
CA SER A 617 -13.31 -12.71 -0.30
C SER A 617 -14.33 -11.61 0.00
N VAL A 618 -13.87 -10.41 0.31
CA VAL A 618 -14.76 -9.27 0.57
C VAL A 618 -14.72 -8.32 -0.59
N LYS A 619 -15.87 -7.74 -0.94
CA LYS A 619 -15.96 -6.63 -1.87
C LYS A 619 -16.27 -5.36 -1.09
N ASP A 620 -15.49 -4.31 -1.33
CA ASP A 620 -15.70 -3.01 -0.72
C ASP A 620 -16.72 -2.16 -1.51
N ALA A 621 -17.00 -0.96 -1.01
CA ALA A 621 -17.93 -0.02 -1.64
C ALA A 621 -17.46 0.51 -3.01
N ASN A 622 -16.16 0.45 -3.30
CA ASN A 622 -15.59 0.85 -4.60
C ASN A 622 -15.62 -0.32 -5.61
N GLY A 623 -16.04 -1.49 -5.16
CA GLY A 623 -16.17 -2.67 -5.98
C GLY A 623 -14.89 -3.50 -6.13
N ILE A 624 -13.85 -3.22 -5.34
CA ILE A 624 -12.61 -4.00 -5.35
C ILE A 624 -12.84 -5.30 -4.56
N VAL A 625 -12.37 -6.43 -5.12
CA VAL A 625 -12.40 -7.73 -4.45
C VAL A 625 -11.09 -7.94 -3.69
N TRP A 626 -11.22 -8.28 -2.42
CA TRP A 626 -10.12 -8.48 -1.48
C TRP A 626 -10.08 -9.93 -1.00
N LYS A 627 -8.97 -10.61 -1.28
CA LYS A 627 -8.70 -12.01 -0.94
C LYS A 627 -8.27 -12.16 0.53
N THR A 628 -9.03 -11.59 1.46
CA THR A 628 -8.70 -11.53 2.91
C THR A 628 -9.49 -12.55 3.75
N GLY A 629 -10.48 -13.22 3.18
CA GLY A 629 -11.28 -14.21 3.92
C GLY A 629 -10.58 -15.57 4.07
N PRO A 630 -10.99 -16.41 5.02
CA PRO A 630 -10.44 -17.73 5.19
C PRO A 630 -10.71 -18.63 3.98
N ARG A 631 -9.80 -19.59 3.81
CA ARG A 631 -9.94 -20.77 2.97
C ARG A 631 -10.19 -21.98 3.88
N THR A 632 -11.33 -22.64 3.73
CA THR A 632 -11.72 -23.81 4.53
C THR A 632 -11.94 -25.01 3.61
N THR A 633 -11.38 -26.16 3.99
CA THR A 633 -11.49 -27.39 3.20
C THR A 633 -12.25 -28.46 3.98
N ILE A 634 -13.16 -29.16 3.31
CA ILE A 634 -13.84 -30.36 3.82
C ILE A 634 -13.67 -31.52 2.84
N PHE A 635 -13.74 -32.74 3.36
CA PHE A 635 -13.57 -33.96 2.58
C PHE A 635 -14.91 -34.64 2.31
N VAL A 636 -15.10 -35.12 1.09
CA VAL A 636 -16.30 -35.87 0.68
C VAL A 636 -15.87 -37.15 0.00
N LYS A 637 -16.50 -38.28 0.35
CA LYS A 637 -16.26 -39.55 -0.30
C LYS A 637 -17.48 -39.91 -1.14
N SER A 638 -17.31 -39.85 -2.45
CA SER A 638 -18.31 -40.32 -3.41
C SER A 638 -18.27 -41.85 -3.46
N LEU A 639 -19.38 -42.45 -3.08
CA LEU A 639 -19.60 -43.89 -3.03
C LEU A 639 -20.51 -44.31 -4.17
N GLU A 640 -20.32 -45.54 -4.62
CA GLU A 640 -21.19 -46.12 -5.61
C GLU A 640 -22.58 -46.34 -5.03
N ASP A 641 -23.59 -46.00 -5.82
CA ASP A 641 -24.98 -46.27 -5.50
C ASP A 641 -25.20 -47.78 -5.21
N PRO A 642 -25.85 -48.14 -4.07
CA PRO A 642 -26.04 -49.53 -3.65
C PRO A 642 -26.73 -50.42 -4.69
N TYR A 643 -27.66 -49.87 -5.48
CA TYR A 643 -28.35 -50.61 -6.54
C TYR A 643 -27.42 -50.92 -7.70
N SER A 644 -26.59 -49.94 -8.09
CA SER A 644 -25.53 -50.13 -9.09
C SER A 644 -24.48 -51.16 -8.64
N GLN A 645 -24.11 -51.15 -7.35
CA GLN A 645 -23.25 -52.17 -6.75
C GLN A 645 -23.87 -53.57 -6.79
N GLN A 646 -25.15 -53.70 -6.47
CA GLN A 646 -25.87 -54.98 -6.51
C GLN A 646 -25.95 -55.55 -7.93
N ILE A 647 -26.22 -54.71 -8.94
CA ILE A 647 -26.21 -55.12 -10.36
C ILE A 647 -24.82 -55.63 -10.76
N ARG A 648 -23.76 -54.93 -10.39
CA ARG A 648 -22.39 -55.35 -10.70
C ARG A 648 -22.04 -56.68 -10.03
N LEU A 649 -22.43 -56.87 -8.77
CA LEU A 649 -22.22 -58.11 -8.03
C LEU A 649 -23.06 -59.28 -8.60
N GLN A 650 -24.30 -59.03 -9.02
CA GLN A 650 -25.12 -60.04 -9.71
C GLN A 650 -24.52 -60.42 -11.06
N GLN A 651 -24.00 -59.48 -11.84
CA GLN A 651 -23.30 -59.76 -13.10
C GLN A 651 -22.01 -60.56 -12.87
N GLN A 652 -21.27 -60.29 -11.79
CA GLN A 652 -20.07 -61.06 -11.43
C GLN A 652 -20.40 -62.47 -10.92
N GLN A 653 -21.49 -62.65 -10.16
CA GLN A 653 -21.95 -63.98 -9.73
C GLN A 653 -22.53 -64.81 -10.88
N ALA A 654 -23.20 -64.17 -11.86
CA ALA A 654 -23.68 -64.84 -13.08
C ALA A 654 -22.54 -65.38 -13.97
N GLN A 655 -21.30 -64.91 -13.80
CA GLN A 655 -20.11 -65.42 -14.50
C GLN A 655 -19.38 -66.56 -13.77
N GLN A 656 -19.71 -66.88 -12.50
CA GLN A 656 -19.00 -67.91 -11.73
C GLN A 656 -19.41 -69.39 -11.93
N PRO A 657 -20.54 -69.80 -12.56
CA PRO A 657 -20.82 -71.23 -12.73
C PRO A 657 -20.18 -71.87 -13.98
N LEU A 658 -19.16 -71.27 -14.60
CA LEU A 658 -18.46 -71.87 -15.75
C LEU A 658 -17.12 -72.54 -15.41
N GLN A 659 -16.57 -72.38 -14.20
CA GLN A 659 -15.29 -72.99 -13.83
C GLN A 659 -15.39 -74.36 -13.13
N GLN A 660 -16.53 -74.75 -12.56
CA GLN A 660 -16.67 -76.09 -11.95
C GLN A 660 -17.09 -77.20 -12.93
N GLN A 661 -17.51 -76.86 -14.15
CA GLN A 661 -17.91 -77.87 -15.14
C GLN A 661 -16.75 -78.34 -16.04
N GLN A 662 -15.59 -77.68 -16.03
CA GLN A 662 -14.42 -78.07 -16.82
C GLN A 662 -13.50 -79.10 -16.14
N GLN A 663 -13.61 -79.34 -14.83
CA GLN A 663 -12.76 -80.33 -14.13
C GLN A 663 -13.28 -81.78 -14.19
N ARG A 664 -14.52 -82.03 -14.64
CA ARG A 664 -15.10 -83.40 -14.70
C ARG A 664 -14.89 -84.14 -16.02
N ASN A 665 -14.43 -83.47 -17.09
CA ASN A 665 -14.32 -84.09 -18.42
C ASN A 665 -12.89 -84.53 -18.81
N ALA A 666 -11.92 -84.50 -17.90
CA ALA A 666 -10.53 -84.90 -18.19
C ALA A 666 -10.23 -86.40 -17.96
N TYR A 667 -11.21 -87.21 -17.54
CA TYR A 667 -11.04 -88.64 -17.31
C TYR A 667 -12.00 -89.48 -18.16
N THR A 668 -11.91 -89.40 -19.49
CA THR A 668 -12.32 -90.51 -20.38
C THR A 668 -11.86 -90.25 -21.81
N ARG A 669 -10.76 -90.91 -22.22
CA ARG A 669 -10.58 -91.58 -23.51
C ARG A 669 -9.20 -92.23 -23.56
N PHE A 670 -9.22 -93.55 -23.37
CA PHE A 670 -8.44 -94.48 -24.17
C PHE A 670 -8.97 -94.47 -25.61
#